data_AF-A0A364MVI1-F1
#
_entry.id   AF-A0A364MVI1-F1
#
_cell.length_a   1.000
_cell.length_b   1.000
_cell.length_c   1.000
_cell.angle_alpha   90.00
_cell.angle_beta   90.00
_cell.angle_gamma   90.00
#
_symmetry.space_group_name_H-M   'P 1'
#
loop_
_entity.id
_entity.type
_entity.pdbx_description
1 polymer ?
#
loop_
_entity_poly.entity_id
_entity_poly.type
_entity_poly.pdbx_seq_one_letter_code
_entity_poly.pdbx_strand_id
1 'polypeptide(L)'
;MFRNNYDNDSVTFSPQGRIFQVEYAQEAVKQGSVVVGIVSKTHAVLAAIKRNAEELSSYQKKIIPVDSHFGVALAGLASDARVLSNFMKQQSLASRLTYDRAIPLAEITSRIADRAQTNTQQYGRRPYGVGLLIAGVDAKGPHLFEFQPSGVTQEMVACGIGARSQMARTYLERHLDEFEGASREDLIKHALRSLKESLSQDKELTVDNTSVGIGGIGESFALYEGQDVAEWLDATFENREGGDDAEGGEAMELYNRYIAVASRVVRRSLKEDKRIAAERRGESELRFAKWENFAARVHVTDSRYSDSSHAHEPAPAFEQPTATTPTNLPLRQSRHALGGVKPKIHDVTEKFTRACGALEIGQLVKDDYFTLFESIGAIEIMDPKMDSGFLQPGETLEDDYDTLTPLLPEEIIGIMDQLLCYEMAWHTGYPLSQTLFTSLYIDKLLWPETKALEQAQFYRGEIPDERRPGPLLEVLRAYCLALIKGCDFVIAKITARDYFEEEDFCTHTYNRVLFVSSPMDVFLRELDAAIETVDDSELEINDALRKAISSRLQLRKDFLRALDLDLALDQIGFSWPPILEGIDMLKNTHQLGQTVPGAFSPKMQRRLASTVPPRPVVDLDFKDALEKLQQMASDCNEATRFPALETDPLEYQSFLWHFASRSPPPLTYARSYLSTLLFHPDVLNVSVSLPLSDVKALVFPASPVLDPSNWTLSPPRNPLLPKPPRLQFALLIDEFVDRAGQAYLDLWVALGQNRCRLRRMLTHVIVGWDLLQADASLIDHDISTSATTLSISEQIMDFSLSTWVYHRKLWMIEKVILLGFEQDIYLPDEFAGMYLFLSLIATRRTELLTRVQNHHMAHAARLMQSRQVREKAEVDASMPYIASLMAEAQGTASLSLALARFYITLLYLRLLPRPKRPFSTSKLRYELRMKPFLALQPPEAPPYDDFMAHTQPYGEPEAPDLAFFRDVKGKENALWTDVEASIKAAKAAFAEFKRIGPEAAKALGVSGSWGKEVQSVVASCVALGLAVNGVRDVVAGGDGDARTRIEGGLGIRVEIPEAGVGRRYADGWVVPKVVKE
;
A
#
# COMPACT_ATOMS: atom_id res chain seq x y z
N MET A 1 18.41 -35.34 -20.36
CA MET A 1 17.39 -35.37 -19.28
C MET A 1 16.05 -35.60 -19.95
N PHE A 2 15.35 -36.70 -19.63
CA PHE A 2 13.94 -36.83 -20.02
C PHE A 2 13.13 -35.82 -19.19
N ARG A 3 12.41 -34.91 -19.85
CA ARG A 3 11.45 -34.01 -19.20
C ARG A 3 10.37 -34.87 -18.54
N ASN A 4 10.12 -34.64 -17.26
CA ASN A 4 9.00 -35.25 -16.56
C ASN A 4 7.72 -34.54 -17.05
N ASN A 5 6.76 -35.25 -17.64
CA ASN A 5 5.57 -34.60 -18.19
C ASN A 5 4.56 -34.16 -17.11
N TYR A 6 4.81 -34.51 -15.84
CA TYR A 6 3.86 -34.34 -14.73
C TYR A 6 4.26 -33.25 -13.72
N ASP A 7 5.28 -32.43 -14.02
CA ASP A 7 5.80 -31.44 -13.09
C ASP A 7 5.58 -29.99 -13.51
N ASN A 8 4.80 -29.74 -14.56
CA ASN A 8 4.59 -28.38 -15.09
C ASN A 8 3.52 -27.57 -14.34
N ASP A 9 2.54 -28.22 -13.70
CA ASP A 9 1.46 -27.52 -13.01
C ASP A 9 1.09 -28.19 -11.66
N SER A 10 0.33 -27.46 -10.84
CA SER A 10 -0.08 -27.87 -9.49
C SER A 10 -1.28 -28.82 -9.46
N VAL A 11 -1.95 -29.02 -10.59
CA VAL A 11 -3.19 -29.80 -10.70
C VAL A 11 -2.98 -31.18 -11.35
N THR A 12 -1.77 -31.42 -11.88
CA THR A 12 -1.39 -32.68 -12.51
C THR A 12 -0.78 -33.65 -11.49
N PHE A 13 -1.45 -34.78 -11.32
CA PHE A 13 -0.91 -35.90 -10.56
C PHE A 13 0.05 -36.72 -11.41
N SER A 14 1.19 -37.09 -10.82
CA SER A 14 2.05 -38.12 -11.39
C SER A 14 1.37 -39.51 -11.36
N PRO A 15 1.84 -40.48 -12.16
CA PRO A 15 1.33 -41.85 -12.12
C PRO A 15 1.45 -42.52 -10.73
N GLN A 16 2.28 -41.99 -9.84
CA GLN A 16 2.45 -42.45 -8.46
C GLN A 16 1.53 -41.72 -7.46
N GLY A 17 0.62 -40.86 -7.92
CA GLY A 17 -0.31 -40.10 -7.07
C GLY A 17 0.33 -38.93 -6.33
N ARG A 18 1.49 -38.44 -6.80
CA ARG A 18 2.23 -37.31 -6.20
C ARG A 18 2.05 -36.03 -7.03
N ILE A 19 2.02 -34.88 -6.37
CA ILE A 19 1.99 -33.55 -7.01
C ILE A 19 3.40 -32.93 -6.89
N PHE A 20 4.19 -33.00 -7.96
CA PHE A 20 5.59 -32.56 -7.91
C PHE A 20 5.76 -31.07 -7.61
N GLN A 21 4.86 -30.20 -8.06
CA GLN A 21 4.92 -28.76 -7.75
C GLN A 21 4.82 -28.47 -6.24
N VAL A 22 4.03 -29.25 -5.49
CA VAL A 22 3.93 -29.12 -4.04
C VAL A 22 5.22 -29.59 -3.37
N GLU A 23 5.80 -30.69 -3.85
CA GLU A 23 7.07 -31.20 -3.33
C GLU A 23 8.25 -30.25 -3.62
N TYR A 24 8.28 -29.62 -4.80
CA TYR A 24 9.27 -28.60 -5.12
C TYR A 24 9.14 -27.38 -4.19
N ALA A 25 7.91 -26.97 -3.87
CA ALA A 25 7.66 -25.93 -2.88
C ALA A 25 8.16 -26.33 -1.47
N GLN A 26 8.00 -27.59 -1.06
CA GLN A 26 8.57 -28.11 0.19
C GLN A 26 10.10 -28.13 0.18
N GLU A 27 10.74 -28.41 -0.95
CA GLU A 27 12.20 -28.30 -1.08
C GLU A 27 12.68 -26.86 -0.95
N ALA A 28 11.92 -25.87 -1.44
CA ALA A 28 12.24 -24.45 -1.23
C ALA A 28 12.28 -24.07 0.26
N VAL A 29 11.41 -24.65 1.09
CA VAL A 29 11.43 -24.47 2.56
C VAL A 29 12.76 -24.95 3.14
N LYS A 30 13.24 -26.12 2.71
CA LYS A 30 14.50 -26.72 3.20
C LYS A 30 15.74 -25.90 2.82
N GLN A 31 15.66 -25.05 1.79
CA GLN A 31 16.74 -24.15 1.39
C GLN A 31 16.80 -22.88 2.26
N GLY A 32 15.67 -22.48 2.86
CA GLY A 32 15.57 -21.34 3.75
C GLY A 32 16.46 -21.47 4.99
N SER A 33 16.90 -20.36 5.58
CA SER A 33 17.60 -20.40 6.87
C SER A 33 16.71 -20.98 7.98
N VAL A 34 17.35 -21.66 8.94
CA VAL A 34 16.66 -22.37 10.01
C VAL A 34 15.91 -21.43 10.93
N VAL A 35 14.76 -21.88 11.39
CA VAL A 35 13.99 -21.25 12.48
C VAL A 35 13.51 -22.34 13.42
N VAL A 36 13.34 -22.00 14.69
CA VAL A 36 12.91 -22.90 15.77
C VAL A 36 11.77 -22.24 16.54
N GLY A 37 10.80 -23.05 16.95
CA GLY A 37 9.75 -22.67 17.89
C GLY A 37 9.68 -23.66 19.06
N ILE A 38 9.43 -23.15 20.26
CA ILE A 38 9.24 -23.94 21.49
C ILE A 38 8.12 -23.32 22.32
N VAL A 39 7.32 -24.16 22.95
CA VAL A 39 6.21 -23.74 23.82
C VAL A 39 6.32 -24.41 25.19
N SER A 40 6.08 -23.62 26.25
CA SER A 40 5.85 -24.07 27.63
C SER A 40 4.39 -23.87 28.03
N LYS A 41 4.05 -24.15 29.29
CA LYS A 41 2.72 -23.83 29.84
C LYS A 41 2.38 -22.33 29.83
N THR A 42 3.38 -21.47 29.79
CA THR A 42 3.21 -20.02 30.01
C THR A 42 3.68 -19.17 28.85
N HIS A 43 4.64 -19.64 28.04
CA HIS A 43 5.25 -18.85 26.96
C HIS A 43 5.40 -19.64 25.67
N ALA A 44 5.43 -18.91 24.56
CA ALA A 44 5.77 -19.39 23.23
C ALA A 44 6.96 -18.57 22.70
N VAL A 45 8.01 -19.25 22.24
CA VAL A 45 9.26 -18.63 21.76
C VAL A 45 9.56 -19.07 20.34
N LEU A 46 9.93 -18.11 19.50
CA LEU A 46 10.49 -18.30 18.17
C LEU A 46 11.93 -17.80 18.15
N ALA A 47 12.85 -18.57 17.57
CA ALA A 47 14.22 -18.15 17.33
C ALA A 47 14.57 -18.38 15.86
N ALA A 48 15.20 -17.39 15.22
CA ALA A 48 15.51 -17.45 13.81
C ALA A 48 16.94 -17.04 13.53
N ILE A 49 17.58 -17.72 12.57
CA ILE A 49 18.84 -17.26 12.01
C ILE A 49 18.60 -16.46 10.72
N LYS A 50 19.10 -15.24 10.71
CA LYS A 50 19.15 -14.36 9.54
C LYS A 50 20.38 -14.68 8.70
N ARG A 51 20.25 -14.49 7.39
CA ARG A 51 21.38 -14.59 6.45
C ARG A 51 21.52 -13.28 5.72
N ASN A 52 22.76 -12.89 5.48
CA ASN A 52 23.17 -11.91 4.48
C ASN A 52 23.75 -12.65 3.27
N ALA A 53 23.49 -12.14 2.06
CA ALA A 53 24.06 -12.72 0.84
C ALA A 53 25.56 -12.39 0.73
N GLU A 54 25.92 -11.17 1.14
CA GLU A 54 27.27 -10.63 1.16
C GLU A 54 27.50 -9.81 2.43
N GLU A 55 28.76 -9.51 2.74
CA GLU A 55 29.16 -8.79 3.95
C GLU A 55 28.56 -7.37 4.04
N LEU A 56 28.26 -6.75 2.89
CA LEU A 56 27.63 -5.43 2.77
C LEU A 56 26.10 -5.50 2.61
N SER A 57 25.50 -6.70 2.69
CA SER A 57 24.06 -6.88 2.53
C SER A 57 23.36 -6.90 3.89
N SER A 58 22.22 -6.23 3.99
CA SER A 58 21.39 -6.26 5.20
C SER A 58 20.83 -7.66 5.47
N TYR A 59 20.65 -7.97 6.75
CA TYR A 59 20.06 -9.24 7.17
C TYR A 59 18.57 -9.28 6.83
N GLN A 60 18.15 -10.36 6.16
CA GLN A 60 16.74 -10.56 5.86
C GLN A 60 15.97 -10.94 7.13
N LYS A 61 14.93 -10.16 7.48
CA LYS A 61 14.02 -10.46 8.61
C LYS A 61 13.29 -11.78 8.41
N LYS A 62 13.19 -12.56 9.49
CA LYS A 62 12.68 -13.95 9.47
C LYS A 62 11.49 -14.19 10.40
N ILE A 63 11.33 -13.34 11.42
CA ILE A 63 10.18 -13.34 12.32
C ILE A 63 9.33 -12.13 11.97
N ILE A 64 8.03 -12.34 11.82
CA ILE A 64 7.04 -11.31 11.50
C ILE A 64 5.99 -11.32 12.61
N PRO A 65 5.91 -10.27 13.45
CA PRO A 65 4.77 -10.09 14.34
C PRO A 65 3.48 -9.95 13.51
N VAL A 66 2.44 -10.69 13.89
CA VAL A 66 1.17 -10.71 13.15
C VAL A 66 0.08 -9.98 13.93
N ASP A 67 -0.09 -10.29 15.21
CA ASP A 67 -1.00 -9.60 16.11
C ASP A 67 -0.35 -9.50 17.50
N SER A 68 -0.99 -8.79 18.43
CA SER A 68 -0.48 -8.58 19.79
C SER A 68 -0.22 -9.88 20.55
N HIS A 69 -0.83 -11.00 20.14
CA HIS A 69 -0.73 -12.29 20.85
C HIS A 69 0.07 -13.36 20.10
N PHE A 70 0.52 -13.12 18.86
CA PHE A 70 1.30 -14.10 18.10
C PHE A 70 2.14 -13.52 16.97
N GLY A 71 3.16 -14.28 16.58
CA GLY A 71 4.00 -14.00 15.41
C GLY A 71 4.34 -15.27 14.63
N VAL A 72 5.01 -15.07 13.49
CA VAL A 72 5.41 -16.17 12.61
C VAL A 72 6.89 -16.12 12.26
N ALA A 73 7.56 -17.27 12.32
CA ALA A 73 8.91 -17.45 11.78
C ALA A 73 8.84 -18.19 10.45
N LEU A 74 9.54 -17.70 9.43
CA LEU A 74 9.41 -18.21 8.05
C LEU A 74 10.65 -18.96 7.59
N ALA A 75 10.50 -20.00 6.76
CA ALA A 75 11.58 -20.64 6.01
C ALA A 75 11.16 -20.90 4.55
N GLY A 76 11.97 -20.45 3.58
CA GLY A 76 11.65 -20.50 2.16
C GLY A 76 11.51 -19.09 1.55
N LEU A 77 10.56 -18.91 0.65
CA LEU A 77 10.34 -17.64 -0.06
C LEU A 77 9.69 -16.58 0.84
N ALA A 78 10.43 -15.51 1.15
CA ALA A 78 9.93 -14.42 2.00
C ALA A 78 8.76 -13.62 1.37
N SER A 79 8.66 -13.57 0.04
CA SER A 79 7.53 -12.96 -0.65
C SER A 79 6.21 -13.68 -0.32
N ASP A 80 6.23 -15.01 -0.28
CA ASP A 80 5.06 -15.82 0.06
C ASP A 80 4.73 -15.70 1.56
N ALA A 81 5.74 -15.61 2.44
CA ALA A 81 5.53 -15.32 3.86
C ALA A 81 4.83 -13.97 4.06
N ARG A 82 5.18 -12.93 3.29
CA ARG A 82 4.52 -11.62 3.35
C ARG A 82 3.06 -11.70 2.94
N VAL A 83 2.74 -12.45 1.88
CA VAL A 83 1.35 -12.67 1.45
C VAL A 83 0.54 -13.36 2.55
N LEU A 84 1.08 -14.43 3.15
CA LEU A 84 0.38 -15.16 4.22
C LEU A 84 0.28 -14.37 5.52
N SER A 85 1.35 -13.68 5.94
CA SER A 85 1.32 -12.85 7.16
C SER A 85 0.40 -11.65 7.02
N ASN A 86 0.34 -10.99 5.86
CA ASN A 86 -0.64 -9.92 5.62
C ASN A 86 -2.08 -10.46 5.65
N PHE A 87 -2.32 -11.63 5.07
CA PHE A 87 -3.62 -12.30 5.20
C PHE A 87 -3.93 -12.60 6.67
N MET A 88 -2.98 -13.11 7.45
CA MET A 88 -3.21 -13.38 8.88
C MET A 88 -3.46 -12.11 9.69
N LYS A 89 -2.78 -11.00 9.37
CA LYS A 89 -3.06 -9.67 9.95
C LYS A 89 -4.51 -9.25 9.68
N GLN A 90 -4.95 -9.37 8.42
CA GLN A 90 -6.32 -9.06 8.03
C GLN A 90 -7.34 -9.92 8.78
N GLN A 91 -7.10 -11.23 8.90
CA GLN A 91 -8.00 -12.13 9.63
C GLN A 91 -8.01 -11.86 11.15
N SER A 92 -6.87 -11.49 11.74
CA SER A 92 -6.78 -11.14 13.15
C SER A 92 -7.54 -9.84 13.46
N LEU A 93 -7.39 -8.83 12.59
CA LEU A 93 -8.17 -7.60 12.64
C LEU A 93 -9.67 -7.88 12.46
N ALA A 94 -10.04 -8.77 11.53
CA ALA A 94 -11.43 -9.16 11.32
C ALA A 94 -12.03 -9.82 12.57
N SER A 95 -11.29 -10.68 13.27
CA SER A 95 -11.74 -11.29 14.53
C SER A 95 -11.98 -10.26 15.62
N ARG A 96 -11.07 -9.27 15.78
CA ARG A 96 -11.25 -8.19 16.77
C ARG A 96 -12.47 -7.33 16.44
N LEU A 97 -12.59 -6.93 15.17
CA LEU A 97 -13.71 -6.15 14.66
C LEU A 97 -15.06 -6.83 14.89
N THR A 98 -15.09 -8.15 14.71
CA THR A 98 -16.31 -8.97 14.70
C THR A 98 -16.70 -9.44 16.09
N TYR A 99 -15.72 -9.84 16.90
CA TYR A 99 -15.94 -10.63 18.13
C TYR A 99 -15.31 -10.02 19.38
N ASP A 100 -14.63 -8.87 19.27
CA ASP A 100 -13.83 -8.28 20.35
C ASP A 100 -12.84 -9.26 20.99
N ARG A 101 -12.22 -10.10 20.17
CA ARG A 101 -11.22 -11.04 20.67
C ARG A 101 -10.13 -11.31 19.65
N ALA A 102 -8.95 -11.58 20.20
CA ALA A 102 -7.85 -12.18 19.45
C ALA A 102 -8.31 -13.51 18.80
N ILE A 103 -7.95 -13.70 17.53
CA ILE A 103 -8.26 -14.92 16.79
C ILE A 103 -7.53 -16.11 17.43
N PRO A 104 -8.19 -17.26 17.70
CA PRO A 104 -7.53 -18.46 18.18
C PRO A 104 -6.47 -18.96 17.18
N LEU A 105 -5.33 -19.46 17.68
CA LEU A 105 -4.22 -19.88 16.80
C LEU A 105 -4.61 -21.09 15.92
N ALA A 106 -5.46 -21.98 16.43
CA ALA A 106 -6.01 -23.09 15.65
C ALA A 106 -6.92 -22.61 14.49
N GLU A 107 -7.60 -21.48 14.67
CA GLU A 107 -8.50 -20.94 13.66
C GLU A 107 -7.71 -20.25 12.54
N ILE A 108 -6.75 -19.38 12.89
CA ILE A 108 -5.93 -18.69 11.89
C ILE A 108 -5.11 -19.68 11.05
N THR A 109 -4.61 -20.76 11.68
CA THR A 109 -3.88 -21.83 10.99
C THR A 109 -4.79 -22.60 10.02
N SER A 110 -6.05 -22.87 10.39
CA SER A 110 -7.03 -23.44 9.45
C SER A 110 -7.30 -22.51 8.27
N ARG A 111 -7.49 -21.20 8.51
CA ARG A 111 -7.77 -20.22 7.43
C ARG A 111 -6.61 -20.13 6.43
N ILE A 112 -5.35 -20.20 6.86
CA ILE A 112 -4.20 -20.24 5.92
C ILE A 112 -4.08 -21.59 5.20
N ALA A 113 -4.49 -22.69 5.83
CA ALA A 113 -4.51 -24.01 5.20
C ALA A 113 -5.50 -24.03 4.02
N ASP A 114 -6.72 -23.52 4.21
CA ASP A 114 -7.74 -23.43 3.15
C ASP A 114 -7.28 -22.53 1.99
N ARG A 115 -6.62 -21.41 2.33
CA ARG A 115 -6.04 -20.51 1.34
C ARG A 115 -4.94 -21.19 0.53
N ALA A 116 -4.06 -21.94 1.18
CA ALA A 116 -3.01 -22.71 0.50
C ALA A 116 -3.60 -23.81 -0.38
N GLN A 117 -4.61 -24.52 0.13
CA GLN A 117 -5.29 -25.60 -0.58
C GLN A 117 -5.88 -25.12 -1.91
N THR A 118 -6.51 -23.95 -1.92
CA THR A 118 -7.06 -23.34 -3.14
C THR A 118 -5.99 -23.18 -4.24
N ASN A 119 -4.76 -22.82 -3.88
CA ASN A 119 -3.65 -22.65 -4.83
C ASN A 119 -3.08 -23.97 -5.37
N THR A 120 -3.41 -25.10 -4.73
CA THR A 120 -3.02 -26.44 -5.22
C THR A 120 -4.05 -27.03 -6.20
N GLN A 121 -5.27 -26.47 -6.26
CA GLN A 121 -6.36 -27.03 -7.06
C GLN A 121 -6.74 -26.15 -8.28
N GLN A 122 -6.31 -24.90 -8.31
CA GLN A 122 -6.63 -23.97 -9.40
C GLN A 122 -5.50 -23.86 -10.42
N TYR A 123 -5.83 -24.12 -11.70
CA TYR A 123 -4.92 -23.91 -12.81
C TYR A 123 -4.51 -22.42 -12.91
N GLY A 124 -3.23 -22.15 -13.12
CA GLY A 124 -2.66 -20.79 -13.17
C GLY A 124 -2.24 -20.21 -11.81
N ARG A 125 -2.50 -20.89 -10.69
CA ARG A 125 -1.93 -20.57 -9.38
C ARG A 125 -0.80 -21.54 -9.02
N ARG A 126 0.09 -21.11 -8.12
CA ARG A 126 1.19 -21.95 -7.61
C ARG A 126 1.11 -22.14 -6.08
N PRO A 127 1.58 -23.28 -5.53
CA PRO A 127 1.76 -23.47 -4.10
C PRO A 127 2.69 -22.40 -3.50
N TYR A 128 2.47 -22.08 -2.22
CA TYR A 128 3.35 -21.18 -1.48
C TYR A 128 4.68 -21.89 -1.18
N GLY A 129 5.81 -21.32 -1.60
CA GLY A 129 7.15 -21.88 -1.41
C GLY A 129 7.73 -21.57 -0.02
N VAL A 130 6.90 -21.60 1.02
CA VAL A 130 7.28 -21.20 2.38
C VAL A 130 6.65 -22.11 3.43
N GLY A 131 7.43 -22.44 4.46
CA GLY A 131 6.96 -23.05 5.70
C GLY A 131 6.98 -22.02 6.82
N LEU A 132 6.01 -22.09 7.73
CA LEU A 132 5.88 -21.15 8.84
C LEU A 132 5.82 -21.90 10.17
N LEU A 133 6.48 -21.35 11.18
CA LEU A 133 6.20 -21.65 12.58
C LEU A 133 5.40 -20.49 13.16
N ILE A 134 4.18 -20.78 13.61
CA ILE A 134 3.22 -19.80 14.12
C ILE A 134 3.14 -20.01 15.62
N ALA A 135 3.57 -19.03 16.41
CA ALA A 135 3.67 -19.18 17.86
C ALA A 135 3.06 -17.97 18.56
N GLY A 136 2.33 -18.23 19.64
CA GLY A 136 1.63 -17.20 20.39
C GLY A 136 0.78 -17.78 21.51
N VAL A 137 -0.01 -16.93 22.16
CA VAL A 137 -0.84 -17.30 23.31
C VAL A 137 -2.28 -16.87 23.03
N ASP A 138 -3.22 -17.81 23.05
CA ASP A 138 -4.65 -17.50 22.99
C ASP A 138 -5.37 -17.86 24.30
N ALA A 139 -6.70 -17.79 24.31
CA ALA A 139 -7.51 -18.09 25.51
C ALA A 139 -7.33 -19.51 26.06
N LYS A 140 -6.82 -20.46 25.27
CA LYS A 140 -6.50 -21.83 25.69
C LYS A 140 -5.06 -22.00 26.17
N GLY A 141 -4.21 -20.98 26.00
CA GLY A 141 -2.83 -20.96 26.43
C GLY A 141 -1.85 -20.77 25.27
N PRO A 142 -0.55 -21.04 25.51
CA PRO A 142 0.48 -20.99 24.48
C PRO A 142 0.35 -22.10 23.44
N HIS A 143 0.56 -21.76 22.17
CA HIS A 143 0.48 -22.69 21.04
C HIS A 143 1.63 -22.48 20.05
N LEU A 144 2.03 -23.56 19.37
CA LEU A 144 2.95 -23.54 18.25
C LEU A 144 2.41 -24.43 17.13
N PHE A 145 2.25 -23.86 15.95
CA PHE A 145 1.81 -24.57 14.75
C PHE A 145 2.88 -24.54 13.66
N GLU A 146 3.10 -25.67 13.01
CA GLU A 146 3.84 -25.76 11.75
C GLU A 146 2.86 -25.71 10.58
N PHE A 147 3.10 -24.81 9.62
CA PHE A 147 2.43 -24.76 8.32
C PHE A 147 3.38 -25.21 7.22
N GLN A 148 2.90 -26.06 6.31
CA GLN A 148 3.63 -26.56 5.15
C GLN A 148 2.99 -26.12 3.82
N PRO A 149 3.78 -25.97 2.73
CA PRO A 149 3.28 -25.67 1.37
C PRO A 149 2.13 -26.54 0.85
N SER A 150 2.00 -27.76 1.37
CA SER A 150 0.92 -28.70 1.06
C SER A 150 -0.44 -28.31 1.66
N GLY A 151 -0.50 -27.25 2.48
CA GLY A 151 -1.70 -26.88 3.24
C GLY A 151 -1.83 -27.63 4.58
N VAL A 152 -0.89 -28.51 4.92
CA VAL A 152 -0.89 -29.22 6.21
C VAL A 152 -0.50 -28.26 7.33
N THR A 153 -1.30 -28.26 8.40
CA THR A 153 -1.01 -27.59 9.66
C THR A 153 -0.99 -28.58 10.81
N GLN A 154 -0.01 -28.46 11.71
CA GLN A 154 0.18 -29.35 12.85
C GLN A 154 0.56 -28.55 14.10
N GLU A 155 -0.11 -28.83 15.22
CA GLU A 155 0.26 -28.29 16.52
C GLU A 155 1.43 -29.08 17.13
N MET A 156 2.45 -28.39 17.62
CA MET A 156 3.72 -28.94 18.06
C MET A 156 4.13 -28.32 19.40
N VAL A 157 4.82 -29.09 20.27
CA VAL A 157 5.43 -28.53 21.49
C VAL A 157 6.74 -27.80 21.16
N ALA A 158 7.52 -28.37 20.25
CA ALA A 158 8.73 -27.78 19.71
C ALA A 158 8.95 -28.24 18.28
N CYS A 159 9.42 -27.36 17.40
CA CYS A 159 9.73 -27.70 16.02
C CYS A 159 10.83 -26.79 15.47
N GLY A 160 11.67 -27.33 14.58
CA GLY A 160 12.57 -26.54 13.74
C GLY A 160 12.26 -26.78 12.26
N ILE A 161 12.33 -25.74 11.41
CA ILE A 161 12.17 -25.85 9.96
C ILE A 161 13.30 -25.12 9.23
N GLY A 162 13.53 -25.45 7.96
CA GLY A 162 14.59 -24.85 7.14
C GLY A 162 15.88 -25.69 7.07
N ALA A 163 16.95 -25.07 6.59
CA ALA A 163 18.22 -25.73 6.29
C ALA A 163 18.88 -26.28 7.55
N ARG A 164 19.20 -27.58 7.56
CA ARG A 164 19.79 -28.30 8.72
C ARG A 164 18.91 -28.32 9.98
N SER A 165 17.61 -28.07 9.84
CA SER A 165 16.63 -28.14 10.94
C SER A 165 16.58 -29.50 11.64
N GLN A 166 16.99 -30.60 10.99
CA GLN A 166 17.05 -31.92 11.63
C GLN A 166 17.95 -31.95 12.87
N MET A 167 19.04 -31.17 12.90
CA MET A 167 19.91 -31.08 14.08
C MET A 167 19.23 -30.33 15.23
N ALA A 168 18.55 -29.23 14.92
CA ALA A 168 17.71 -28.52 15.89
C ALA A 168 16.62 -29.44 16.45
N ARG A 169 15.89 -30.17 15.59
CA ARG A 169 14.88 -31.15 16.01
C ARG A 169 15.45 -32.23 16.94
N THR A 170 16.63 -32.75 16.63
CA THR A 170 17.31 -33.76 17.48
C THR A 170 17.63 -33.20 18.87
N TYR A 171 18.03 -31.92 18.97
CA TYR A 171 18.21 -31.27 20.26
C TYR A 171 16.87 -31.13 21.01
N LEU A 172 15.83 -30.66 20.31
CA LEU A 172 14.51 -30.44 20.90
C LEU A 172 13.89 -31.74 21.41
N GLU A 173 14.01 -32.83 20.65
CA GLU A 173 13.55 -34.17 21.05
C GLU A 173 14.21 -34.67 22.33
N ARG A 174 15.48 -34.33 22.56
CA ARG A 174 16.23 -34.75 23.77
C ARG A 174 15.81 -34.00 25.03
N HIS A 175 15.27 -32.79 24.90
CA HIS A 175 14.93 -31.91 26.02
C HIS A 175 13.42 -31.64 26.11
N LEU A 176 12.60 -32.46 25.44
CA LEU A 176 11.15 -32.26 25.33
C LEU A 176 10.46 -32.14 26.69
N ASP A 177 10.86 -33.00 27.64
CA ASP A 177 10.29 -33.05 28.99
C ASP A 177 10.65 -31.81 29.85
N GLU A 178 11.64 -31.04 29.43
CA GLU A 178 12.10 -29.84 30.16
C GLU A 178 11.27 -28.60 29.80
N PHE A 179 10.56 -28.59 28.66
CA PHE A 179 9.89 -27.40 28.15
C PHE A 179 8.60 -27.05 28.91
N GLU A 180 7.82 -28.03 29.34
CA GLU A 180 6.49 -27.80 29.93
C GLU A 180 6.55 -26.90 31.18
N GLY A 181 7.58 -27.06 32.01
CA GLY A 181 7.83 -26.28 33.22
C GLY A 181 8.87 -25.17 33.09
N ALA A 182 9.43 -24.96 31.90
CA ALA A 182 10.49 -23.98 31.68
C ALA A 182 9.99 -22.55 31.89
N SER A 183 10.83 -21.73 32.53
CA SER A 183 10.64 -20.29 32.60
C SER A 183 10.82 -19.64 31.22
N ARG A 184 10.38 -18.38 31.08
CA ARG A 184 10.62 -17.55 29.89
C ARG A 184 12.09 -17.60 29.46
N GLU A 185 13.01 -17.36 30.39
CA GLU A 185 14.46 -17.31 30.15
C GLU A 185 15.05 -18.68 29.77
N ASP A 186 14.59 -19.76 30.42
CA ASP A 186 15.07 -21.10 30.10
C ASP A 186 14.60 -21.55 28.71
N LEU A 187 13.36 -21.21 28.34
CA LEU A 187 12.81 -21.53 27.03
C LEU A 187 13.59 -20.85 25.90
N ILE A 188 14.00 -19.59 26.10
CA ILE A 188 14.88 -18.84 25.18
C ILE A 188 16.24 -19.52 25.05
N LYS A 189 16.85 -19.92 26.18
CA LYS A 189 18.14 -20.65 26.16
C LYS A 189 18.03 -21.96 25.38
N HIS A 190 16.94 -22.73 25.53
CA HIS A 190 16.72 -23.93 24.72
C HIS A 190 16.56 -23.61 23.23
N ALA A 191 15.82 -22.55 22.89
CA ALA A 191 15.67 -22.10 21.52
C ALA A 191 17.02 -21.72 20.89
N LEU A 192 17.83 -20.91 21.57
CA LEU A 192 19.16 -20.50 21.10
C LEU A 192 20.14 -21.67 20.98
N ARG A 193 20.17 -22.59 21.96
CA ARG A 193 21.01 -23.80 21.90
C ARG A 193 20.63 -24.70 20.72
N SER A 194 19.33 -24.94 20.51
CA SER A 194 18.85 -25.73 19.38
C SER A 194 19.19 -25.09 18.03
N LEU A 195 19.17 -23.76 17.96
CA LEU A 195 19.55 -22.99 16.77
C LEU A 195 21.06 -23.10 16.52
N LYS A 196 21.89 -23.01 17.55
CA LYS A 196 23.36 -23.19 17.46
C LYS A 196 23.74 -24.60 16.98
N GLU A 197 23.05 -25.65 17.42
CA GLU A 197 23.28 -27.03 16.94
C GLU A 197 23.03 -27.19 15.43
N SER A 198 22.20 -26.33 14.83
CA SER A 198 21.95 -26.34 13.39
C SER A 198 22.99 -25.56 12.56
N LEU A 199 23.91 -24.85 13.22
CA LEU A 199 24.98 -24.10 12.58
C LEU A 199 26.12 -25.01 12.12
N SER A 200 26.94 -24.50 11.19
CA SER A 200 28.24 -25.15 10.91
C SER A 200 29.18 -24.87 12.08
N GLN A 201 30.11 -25.78 12.36
CA GLN A 201 31.05 -25.67 13.48
C GLN A 201 31.74 -24.28 13.58
N ASP A 202 32.04 -23.68 12.43
CA ASP A 202 32.74 -22.39 12.36
C ASP A 202 31.81 -21.16 12.41
N LYS A 203 30.52 -21.31 12.74
CA LYS A 203 29.55 -20.19 12.78
C LYS A 203 28.92 -20.05 14.16
N GLU A 204 28.73 -18.80 14.55
CA GLU A 204 28.19 -18.43 15.86
C GLU A 204 26.90 -17.62 15.73
N LEU A 205 26.11 -17.64 16.80
CA LEU A 205 24.98 -16.74 16.94
C LEU A 205 25.52 -15.40 17.43
N THR A 206 25.16 -14.34 16.74
CA THR A 206 25.53 -12.96 17.05
C THR A 206 24.27 -12.10 17.11
N VAL A 207 24.40 -10.92 17.70
CA VAL A 207 23.35 -9.89 17.76
C VAL A 207 22.78 -9.55 16.37
N ASP A 208 23.63 -9.56 15.34
CA ASP A 208 23.23 -9.21 13.97
C ASP A 208 22.47 -10.32 13.26
N ASN A 209 22.82 -11.59 13.53
CA ASN A 209 22.32 -12.73 12.78
C ASN A 209 21.19 -13.50 13.49
N THR A 210 20.84 -13.10 14.71
CA THR A 210 19.83 -13.77 15.54
C THR A 210 18.61 -12.88 15.73
N SER A 211 17.42 -13.47 15.74
CA SER A 211 16.17 -12.81 16.13
C SER A 211 15.40 -13.74 17.06
N VAL A 212 14.75 -13.17 18.09
CA VAL A 212 13.93 -13.92 19.06
C VAL A 212 12.56 -13.26 19.16
N GLY A 213 11.49 -14.04 19.01
CA GLY A 213 10.11 -13.60 19.22
C GLY A 213 9.51 -14.32 20.43
N ILE A 214 8.83 -13.60 21.32
CA ILE A 214 8.34 -14.13 22.60
C ILE A 214 6.91 -13.66 22.81
N GLY A 215 6.01 -14.55 23.21
CA GLY A 215 4.71 -14.20 23.76
C GLY A 215 4.39 -15.05 24.99
N GLY A 216 3.65 -14.50 25.95
CA GLY A 216 3.37 -15.14 27.23
C GLY A 216 1.95 -14.88 27.74
N ILE A 217 1.51 -15.64 28.75
CA ILE A 217 0.25 -15.36 29.42
C ILE A 217 0.37 -14.00 30.13
N GLY A 218 -0.33 -12.98 29.60
CA GLY A 218 -0.23 -11.60 30.08
C GLY A 218 0.93 -10.79 29.48
N GLU A 219 1.69 -11.37 28.53
CA GLU A 219 2.78 -10.71 27.79
C GLU A 219 2.47 -10.74 26.29
N SER A 220 2.29 -9.56 25.69
CA SER A 220 2.10 -9.43 24.24
C SER A 220 3.30 -9.96 23.47
N PHE A 221 3.06 -10.48 22.26
CA PHE A 221 4.11 -10.97 21.39
C PHE A 221 5.06 -9.85 20.98
N ALA A 222 6.34 -9.96 21.37
CA ALA A 222 7.39 -9.01 21.08
C ALA A 222 8.51 -9.65 20.27
N LEU A 223 9.12 -8.87 19.37
CA LEU A 223 10.28 -9.27 18.57
C LEU A 223 11.52 -8.52 19.08
N TYR A 224 12.57 -9.27 19.37
CA TYR A 224 13.87 -8.79 19.85
C TYR A 224 14.94 -9.05 18.78
N GLU A 225 15.71 -8.02 18.43
CA GLU A 225 16.81 -8.06 17.45
C GLU A 225 17.96 -7.15 17.89
N GLY A 226 19.17 -7.37 17.34
CA GLY A 226 20.29 -6.47 17.60
C GLY A 226 20.76 -6.55 19.05
N GLN A 227 20.92 -5.40 19.70
CA GLN A 227 21.48 -5.36 21.05
C GLN A 227 20.53 -5.96 22.10
N ASP A 228 19.23 -6.02 21.82
CA ASP A 228 18.23 -6.59 22.73
C ASP A 228 18.41 -8.10 22.94
N VAL A 229 19.12 -8.78 22.03
CA VAL A 229 19.40 -10.22 22.14
C VAL A 229 20.75 -10.52 22.82
N ALA A 230 21.58 -9.51 23.06
CA ALA A 230 22.96 -9.68 23.55
C ALA A 230 22.99 -10.42 24.90
N GLU A 231 22.17 -9.98 25.86
CA GLU A 231 22.11 -10.58 27.20
C GLU A 231 21.78 -12.08 27.16
N TRP A 232 20.87 -12.50 26.27
CA TRP A 232 20.55 -13.92 26.11
C TRP A 232 21.64 -14.71 25.43
N LEU A 233 22.36 -14.13 24.47
CA LEU A 233 23.49 -14.80 23.82
C LEU A 233 24.61 -15.03 24.84
N ASP A 234 24.99 -14.00 25.59
CA ASP A 234 26.06 -14.07 26.59
C ASP A 234 25.68 -15.07 27.69
N ALA A 235 24.48 -14.94 28.27
CA ALA A 235 23.99 -15.84 29.32
C ALA A 235 23.83 -17.30 28.86
N THR A 236 23.64 -17.56 27.56
CA THR A 236 23.50 -18.93 27.03
C THR A 236 24.86 -19.59 26.79
N PHE A 237 25.88 -18.83 26.40
CA PHE A 237 27.13 -19.36 25.84
C PHE A 237 28.41 -19.07 26.65
N GLU A 238 28.43 -18.20 27.66
CA GLU A 238 29.67 -17.80 28.38
C GLU A 238 30.14 -18.71 29.53
N ASN A 239 29.62 -19.94 29.70
CA ASN A 239 30.17 -20.91 30.69
C ASN A 239 31.35 -21.76 30.16
N ARG A 240 32.28 -21.16 29.41
CA ARG A 240 33.57 -21.78 29.04
C ARG A 240 34.73 -20.80 29.25
N GLU A 241 35.19 -20.69 30.50
CA GLU A 241 36.53 -20.17 30.78
C GLU A 241 37.60 -21.24 30.50
N GLY A 242 38.70 -20.84 29.86
CA GLY A 242 40.01 -21.43 30.06
C GLY A 242 40.88 -21.59 28.82
N GLY A 243 41.72 -20.58 28.52
CA GLY A 243 42.94 -20.77 27.74
C GLY A 243 43.43 -19.56 26.97
N ASP A 244 44.27 -18.75 27.61
CA ASP A 244 45.24 -17.87 26.95
C ASP A 244 46.05 -18.65 25.89
N ASP A 245 46.10 -18.14 24.66
CA ASP A 245 47.30 -17.94 23.85
C ASP A 245 46.93 -17.81 22.36
N ALA A 246 47.46 -16.74 21.76
CA ALA A 246 47.85 -16.57 20.35
C ALA A 246 47.09 -15.49 19.55
N GLU A 247 47.48 -14.24 19.81
CA GLU A 247 47.73 -13.28 18.72
C GLU A 247 48.63 -13.97 17.66
N GLY A 248 48.12 -14.18 16.44
CA GLY A 248 48.93 -14.64 15.31
C GLY A 248 48.26 -15.55 14.25
N GLY A 249 46.99 -15.95 14.38
CA GLY A 249 46.39 -16.99 13.53
C GLY A 249 45.64 -16.56 12.25
N GLU A 250 45.18 -15.31 12.14
CA GLU A 250 44.15 -14.94 11.14
C GLU A 250 44.60 -14.97 9.66
N ALA A 251 45.90 -15.00 9.37
CA ALA A 251 46.39 -15.03 7.99
C ALA A 251 46.43 -16.42 7.35
N MET A 252 46.45 -17.51 8.14
CA MET A 252 46.66 -18.88 7.63
C MET A 252 45.35 -19.68 7.46
N GLU A 253 44.31 -19.36 8.24
CA GLU A 253 42.98 -20.00 8.12
C GLU A 253 42.20 -19.56 6.88
N LEU A 254 42.38 -18.31 6.45
CA LEU A 254 41.77 -17.79 5.21
C LEU A 254 42.30 -18.55 3.98
N TYR A 255 43.58 -18.91 3.97
CA TYR A 255 44.23 -19.58 2.83
C TYR A 255 43.73 -21.03 2.61
N ASN A 256 43.49 -21.78 3.69
CA ASN A 256 43.02 -23.17 3.60
C ASN A 256 41.53 -23.28 3.20
N ARG A 257 40.70 -22.30 3.57
CA ARG A 257 39.29 -22.21 3.12
C ARG A 257 39.17 -21.95 1.62
N TYR A 258 40.02 -21.10 1.05
CA TYR A 258 40.03 -20.82 -0.38
C TYR A 258 40.42 -22.04 -1.23
N ILE A 259 41.32 -22.90 -0.75
CA ILE A 259 41.71 -24.14 -1.46
C ILE A 259 40.59 -25.20 -1.42
N ALA A 260 39.85 -25.31 -0.32
CA ALA A 260 38.69 -26.22 -0.21
C ALA A 260 37.52 -25.80 -1.12
N VAL A 261 37.31 -24.49 -1.29
CA VAL A 261 36.28 -23.94 -2.18
C VAL A 261 36.72 -24.04 -3.65
N ALA A 262 37.97 -23.69 -3.98
CA ALA A 262 38.50 -23.81 -5.33
C ALA A 262 38.54 -25.27 -5.82
N SER A 263 38.91 -26.22 -4.96
CA SER A 263 38.90 -27.65 -5.31
C SER A 263 37.49 -28.20 -5.56
N ARG A 264 36.46 -27.70 -4.85
CA ARG A 264 35.05 -28.05 -5.11
C ARG A 264 34.54 -27.46 -6.43
N VAL A 265 34.95 -26.23 -6.76
CA VAL A 265 34.55 -25.55 -8.00
C VAL A 265 35.23 -26.19 -9.22
N VAL A 266 36.50 -26.58 -9.11
CA VAL A 266 37.25 -27.30 -10.16
C VAL A 266 36.70 -28.73 -10.36
N ARG A 267 36.29 -29.44 -9.30
CA ARG A 267 35.63 -30.75 -9.41
C ARG A 267 34.26 -30.68 -10.10
N ARG A 268 33.52 -29.58 -9.91
CA ARG A 268 32.22 -29.34 -10.55
C ARG A 268 32.29 -28.93 -12.02
N SER A 269 33.46 -28.53 -12.51
CA SER A 269 33.66 -28.05 -13.89
C SER A 269 34.32 -29.09 -14.81
N LEU A 270 34.57 -30.31 -14.34
CA LEU A 270 35.02 -31.44 -15.14
C LEU A 270 33.84 -32.17 -15.80
N LYS A 271 34.02 -32.67 -17.03
CA LYS A 271 33.06 -33.57 -17.70
C LYS A 271 32.88 -34.86 -16.88
N GLU A 272 31.68 -35.46 -16.91
CA GLU A 272 31.21 -36.55 -16.02
C GLU A 272 32.23 -37.69 -15.86
N ASP A 273 32.82 -38.16 -16.96
CA ASP A 273 33.79 -39.25 -16.99
C ASP A 273 35.11 -38.91 -16.27
N LYS A 274 35.49 -37.63 -16.24
CA LYS A 274 36.67 -37.13 -15.51
C LYS A 274 36.36 -36.85 -14.04
N ARG A 275 35.11 -36.54 -13.68
CA ARG A 275 34.66 -36.39 -12.28
C ARG A 275 34.70 -37.74 -11.55
N ILE A 276 34.20 -38.80 -12.18
CA ILE A 276 34.19 -40.17 -11.64
C ILE A 276 35.62 -40.72 -11.46
N ALA A 277 36.56 -40.34 -12.34
CA ALA A 277 37.98 -40.70 -12.21
C ALA A 277 38.69 -39.95 -11.07
N ALA A 278 38.28 -38.71 -10.77
CA ALA A 278 38.84 -37.88 -9.70
C ALA A 278 38.31 -38.27 -8.30
N GLU A 279 37.08 -38.80 -8.22
CA GLU A 279 36.49 -39.28 -6.95
C GLU A 279 37.04 -40.66 -6.52
N ARG A 280 37.66 -41.42 -7.42
CA ARG A 280 38.19 -42.78 -7.14
C ARG A 280 39.59 -42.82 -6.54
N ARG A 281 40.32 -41.71 -6.45
CA ARG A 281 41.70 -41.71 -5.91
C ARG A 281 41.74 -40.99 -4.57
N GLY A 282 41.70 -41.77 -3.49
CA GLY A 282 42.00 -41.31 -2.14
C GLY A 282 43.43 -40.80 -2.01
N GLU A 283 43.64 -39.97 -0.98
CA GLU A 283 44.85 -39.20 -0.67
C GLU A 283 46.15 -40.00 -0.81
N SER A 284 47.09 -39.51 -1.60
CA SER A 284 48.54 -39.66 -1.34
C SER A 284 49.39 -38.87 -2.36
N GLU A 285 50.26 -38.04 -1.78
CA GLU A 285 51.57 -37.54 -2.26
C GLU A 285 51.79 -37.33 -3.76
N LEU A 286 51.77 -36.06 -4.19
CA LEU A 286 52.43 -35.64 -5.43
C LEU A 286 53.75 -34.95 -5.12
N ARG A 287 54.83 -35.68 -5.40
CA ARG A 287 56.22 -35.26 -5.43
C ARG A 287 56.44 -34.11 -6.42
N PHE A 288 57.25 -33.13 -6.02
CA PHE A 288 57.76 -32.10 -6.92
C PHE A 288 58.66 -32.70 -8.01
N ALA A 289 58.46 -32.25 -9.26
CA ALA A 289 59.48 -32.34 -10.30
C ALA A 289 59.62 -30.97 -10.99
N LYS A 290 60.83 -30.41 -10.88
CA LYS A 290 61.28 -29.16 -11.50
C LYS A 290 61.41 -29.37 -13.02
N TRP A 291 61.00 -28.40 -13.82
CA TRP A 291 61.26 -28.42 -15.27
C TRP A 291 62.42 -27.46 -15.60
N GLU A 292 63.48 -28.01 -16.19
CA GLU A 292 64.61 -27.27 -16.75
C GLU A 292 64.45 -27.08 -18.28
N ASN A 293 64.51 -25.83 -18.70
CA ASN A 293 65.17 -25.26 -19.89
C ASN A 293 65.26 -25.95 -21.29
N PHE A 294 65.05 -25.07 -22.28
CA PHE A 294 65.76 -24.83 -23.57
C PHE A 294 65.15 -25.21 -24.95
N ALA A 295 65.19 -24.18 -25.82
CA ALA A 295 65.59 -24.14 -27.25
C ALA A 295 64.65 -24.53 -28.43
N ALA A 296 64.26 -23.47 -29.15
CA ALA A 296 64.72 -23.10 -30.51
C ALA A 296 64.18 -23.76 -31.81
N ARG A 297 64.10 -22.88 -32.83
CA ARG A 297 64.10 -23.04 -34.32
C ARG A 297 62.72 -23.17 -34.99
N VAL A 298 62.35 -22.58 -36.14
CA VAL A 298 62.85 -21.63 -37.17
C VAL A 298 62.34 -22.15 -38.55
N HIS A 299 61.86 -21.23 -39.41
CA HIS A 299 61.74 -21.26 -40.88
C HIS A 299 60.51 -21.88 -41.63
N VAL A 300 59.69 -20.98 -42.21
CA VAL A 300 59.63 -20.51 -43.64
C VAL A 300 59.15 -21.46 -44.76
N THR A 301 58.47 -20.83 -45.74
CA THR A 301 57.95 -21.23 -47.08
C THR A 301 56.57 -21.91 -47.11
N ASP A 302 55.67 -21.72 -48.09
CA ASP A 302 55.71 -21.01 -49.37
C ASP A 302 54.27 -20.75 -49.91
N SER A 303 54.21 -19.80 -50.84
CA SER A 303 53.21 -19.48 -51.86
C SER A 303 52.08 -20.46 -52.25
N ARG A 304 50.90 -19.89 -52.58
CA ARG A 304 50.44 -19.75 -53.98
C ARG A 304 49.13 -18.96 -54.16
N TYR A 305 49.18 -18.14 -55.22
CA TYR A 305 48.14 -17.38 -55.90
C TYR A 305 46.97 -18.22 -56.45
N SER A 306 45.77 -17.65 -56.49
CA SER A 306 45.03 -17.31 -57.73
C SER A 306 43.69 -16.63 -57.34
N ASP A 307 43.48 -15.33 -57.54
CA ASP A 307 43.24 -14.54 -58.76
C ASP A 307 41.76 -14.39 -59.15
N SER A 308 41.44 -13.15 -59.57
CA SER A 308 40.29 -12.67 -60.35
C SER A 308 38.89 -12.65 -59.67
N SER A 309 38.07 -11.59 -59.76
CA SER A 309 38.13 -10.40 -60.61
C SER A 309 37.02 -9.38 -60.28
N HIS A 310 37.42 -8.09 -60.36
CA HIS A 310 36.71 -6.88 -60.82
C HIS A 310 35.48 -6.36 -60.03
N ALA A 311 35.56 -5.21 -59.32
CA ALA A 311 35.76 -3.79 -59.73
C ALA A 311 34.40 -3.10 -60.08
N HIS A 312 34.02 -1.89 -59.62
CA HIS A 312 34.76 -0.67 -59.29
C HIS A 312 34.00 0.24 -58.28
N GLU A 313 34.68 0.64 -57.20
CA GLU A 313 35.00 1.99 -56.66
C GLU A 313 34.59 3.31 -57.42
N PRO A 314 34.77 4.54 -56.86
CA PRO A 314 34.31 5.14 -55.57
C PRO A 314 33.92 6.66 -55.69
N ALA A 315 33.52 7.37 -54.61
CA ALA A 315 34.27 8.47 -53.92
C ALA A 315 33.39 9.75 -53.76
N PRO A 316 33.65 10.70 -52.82
CA PRO A 316 34.88 10.94 -52.09
C PRO A 316 34.79 11.07 -50.55
N ALA A 317 35.98 11.21 -49.97
CA ALA A 317 36.39 11.12 -48.57
C ALA A 317 36.02 12.33 -47.69
N PHE A 318 36.00 12.10 -46.38
CA PHE A 318 36.22 13.13 -45.37
C PHE A 318 37.38 12.74 -44.44
N GLU A 319 38.20 13.74 -44.16
CA GLU A 319 39.56 13.70 -43.61
C GLU A 319 39.60 13.31 -42.12
N GLN A 320 40.67 12.61 -41.73
CA GLN A 320 41.04 12.39 -40.33
C GLN A 320 41.68 13.66 -39.74
N PRO A 321 41.27 14.14 -38.55
CA PRO A 321 42.13 14.97 -37.73
C PRO A 321 43.07 14.09 -36.91
N THR A 322 44.33 14.48 -37.01
CA THR A 322 45.51 14.13 -36.22
C THR A 322 45.31 13.75 -34.76
N ALA A 323 46.09 12.77 -34.31
CA ALA A 323 46.27 12.38 -32.93
C ALA A 323 46.76 13.54 -32.03
N THR A 324 45.97 13.91 -31.02
CA THR A 324 46.44 14.61 -29.82
C THR A 324 45.63 14.21 -28.59
N THR A 325 46.35 13.63 -27.62
CA THR A 325 46.02 13.42 -26.19
C THR A 325 44.91 12.41 -25.87
N PRO A 326 45.21 11.28 -25.21
CA PRO A 326 44.17 10.41 -24.68
C PRO A 326 43.43 11.18 -23.57
N THR A 327 42.16 11.47 -23.80
CA THR A 327 41.22 11.83 -22.75
C THR A 327 41.14 10.65 -21.78
N ASN A 328 41.83 10.79 -20.64
CA ASN A 328 41.71 9.89 -19.50
C ASN A 328 40.29 10.01 -18.94
N LEU A 329 39.33 9.28 -19.52
CA LEU A 329 38.16 8.84 -18.79
C LEU A 329 38.68 7.94 -17.66
N PRO A 330 38.38 8.22 -16.38
CA PRO A 330 38.63 7.26 -15.33
C PRO A 330 37.63 6.11 -15.54
N LEU A 331 38.01 5.15 -16.39
CA LEU A 331 37.50 3.79 -16.29
C LEU A 331 37.63 3.43 -14.80
N ARG A 332 36.52 3.07 -14.14
CA ARG A 332 36.52 2.51 -12.79
C ARG A 332 37.73 1.59 -12.69
N GLN A 333 38.77 2.03 -12.01
CA GLN A 333 39.90 1.18 -11.72
C GLN A 333 39.29 0.05 -10.90
N SER A 334 39.15 -1.13 -11.51
CA SER A 334 38.83 -2.33 -10.75
C SER A 334 39.84 -2.36 -9.63
N ARG A 335 39.40 -2.26 -8.37
CA ARG A 335 40.29 -2.42 -7.22
C ARG A 335 41.09 -3.68 -7.51
N HIS A 336 42.39 -3.53 -7.72
CA HIS A 336 43.25 -4.68 -7.94
C HIS A 336 43.12 -5.54 -6.70
N ALA A 337 42.45 -6.69 -6.84
CA ALA A 337 42.47 -7.71 -5.83
C ALA A 337 43.93 -8.10 -5.61
N LEU A 338 44.48 -7.71 -4.46
CA LEU A 338 45.74 -8.24 -3.97
C LEU A 338 45.50 -9.75 -3.74
N GLY A 339 45.95 -10.58 -4.69
CA GLY A 339 46.09 -12.03 -4.48
C GLY A 339 45.26 -12.99 -5.36
N GLY A 340 44.44 -12.52 -6.32
CA GLY A 340 43.67 -13.41 -7.22
C GLY A 340 44.32 -13.62 -8.60
N VAL A 341 44.22 -14.84 -9.17
CA VAL A 341 44.61 -15.11 -10.57
C VAL A 341 43.76 -14.24 -11.49
N LYS A 342 44.38 -13.36 -12.29
CA LYS A 342 43.66 -12.50 -13.24
C LYS A 342 42.80 -13.36 -14.18
N PRO A 343 41.49 -13.08 -14.33
CA PRO A 343 40.65 -13.80 -15.27
C PRO A 343 41.22 -13.67 -16.68
N LYS A 344 41.29 -14.79 -17.40
CA LYS A 344 41.77 -14.81 -18.79
C LYS A 344 40.67 -14.26 -19.70
N ILE A 345 40.84 -13.02 -20.16
CA ILE A 345 39.91 -12.36 -21.07
C ILE A 345 40.15 -12.90 -22.48
N HIS A 346 39.09 -13.34 -23.15
CA HIS A 346 39.10 -13.77 -24.54
C HIS A 346 38.24 -12.80 -25.36
N ASP A 347 38.83 -12.15 -26.36
CA ASP A 347 38.08 -11.32 -27.30
C ASP A 347 37.24 -12.22 -28.24
N VAL A 348 35.94 -11.95 -28.30
CA VAL A 348 34.96 -12.66 -29.12
C VAL A 348 34.29 -11.76 -30.16
N THR A 349 34.74 -10.50 -30.30
CA THR A 349 34.08 -9.48 -31.14
C THR A 349 33.94 -9.95 -32.58
N GLU A 350 35.02 -10.40 -33.23
CA GLU A 350 34.98 -10.86 -34.62
C GLU A 350 34.06 -12.09 -34.82
N LYS A 351 34.07 -13.02 -33.86
CA LYS A 351 33.22 -14.22 -33.90
C LYS A 351 31.74 -13.85 -33.76
N PHE A 352 31.44 -12.91 -32.87
CA PHE A 352 30.09 -12.42 -32.62
C PHE A 352 29.54 -11.65 -33.83
N THR A 353 30.31 -10.70 -34.39
CA THR A 353 29.92 -9.94 -35.59
C THR A 353 29.65 -10.85 -36.79
N ARG A 354 30.49 -11.89 -36.98
CA ARG A 354 30.28 -12.89 -38.05
C ARG A 354 28.98 -13.68 -37.85
N ALA A 355 28.67 -14.09 -36.62
CA ALA A 355 27.44 -14.80 -36.31
C ALA A 355 26.20 -13.91 -36.51
N CYS A 356 26.25 -12.64 -36.10
CA CYS A 356 25.17 -11.68 -36.33
C CYS A 356 24.93 -11.42 -37.82
N GLY A 357 25.98 -11.41 -38.65
CA GLY A 357 25.85 -11.25 -40.10
C GLY A 357 25.13 -12.40 -40.82
N ALA A 358 24.91 -13.54 -40.14
CA ALA A 358 24.13 -14.66 -40.67
C ALA A 358 22.61 -14.54 -40.39
N LEU A 359 22.18 -13.52 -39.62
CA LEU A 359 20.76 -13.29 -39.32
C LEU A 359 20.09 -12.50 -40.44
N GLU A 360 18.87 -12.90 -40.81
CA GLU A 360 18.04 -12.15 -41.76
C GLU A 360 17.35 -10.96 -41.07
N ILE A 361 16.92 -9.96 -41.86
CA ILE A 361 16.17 -8.81 -41.33
C ILE A 361 14.87 -9.30 -40.69
N GLY A 362 14.67 -8.94 -39.42
CA GLY A 362 13.51 -9.37 -38.62
C GLY A 362 13.76 -10.61 -37.76
N GLN A 363 14.93 -11.25 -37.86
CA GLN A 363 15.33 -12.33 -36.96
C GLN A 363 15.98 -11.78 -35.68
N LEU A 364 15.63 -12.38 -34.54
CA LEU A 364 16.17 -12.05 -33.23
C LEU A 364 16.60 -13.33 -32.52
N VAL A 365 17.85 -13.35 -32.04
CA VAL A 365 18.35 -14.42 -31.16
C VAL A 365 18.10 -13.99 -29.73
N LYS A 366 17.24 -14.72 -29.04
CA LYS A 366 16.91 -14.53 -27.63
C LYS A 366 16.68 -15.89 -26.99
N ASP A 367 16.62 -15.92 -25.67
CA ASP A 367 16.11 -17.08 -24.96
C ASP A 367 14.62 -17.32 -25.30
N ASP A 368 14.18 -18.58 -25.32
CA ASP A 368 12.80 -18.95 -25.67
C ASP A 368 11.79 -18.32 -24.70
N TYR A 369 12.16 -18.12 -23.44
CA TYR A 369 11.31 -17.57 -22.38
C TYR A 369 11.37 -16.05 -22.26
N PHE A 370 12.41 -15.39 -22.82
CA PHE A 370 12.49 -13.93 -22.82
C PHE A 370 11.43 -13.32 -23.74
N THR A 371 10.65 -12.35 -23.24
CA THR A 371 9.65 -11.67 -24.05
C THR A 371 10.13 -10.26 -24.43
N LEU A 372 9.79 -9.79 -25.64
CA LEU A 372 10.13 -8.42 -26.03
C LEU A 372 9.45 -7.35 -25.15
N PHE A 373 8.40 -7.71 -24.41
CA PHE A 373 7.82 -6.81 -23.42
C PHE A 373 8.80 -6.48 -22.29
N GLU A 374 9.63 -7.44 -21.86
CA GLU A 374 10.67 -7.23 -20.83
C GLU A 374 11.75 -6.26 -21.32
N SER A 375 11.99 -6.17 -22.63
CA SER A 375 12.95 -5.20 -23.20
C SER A 375 12.44 -3.75 -23.24
N ILE A 376 11.16 -3.49 -23.00
CA ILE A 376 10.59 -2.12 -23.05
C ILE A 376 11.19 -1.23 -21.95
N GLY A 377 11.61 -1.81 -20.83
CA GLY A 377 12.27 -1.11 -19.72
C GLY A 377 13.80 -1.06 -19.82
N ALA A 378 14.40 -1.52 -20.92
CA ALA A 378 15.85 -1.56 -21.05
C ALA A 378 16.45 -0.15 -21.23
N ILE A 379 17.61 0.07 -20.62
CA ILE A 379 18.41 1.29 -20.80
C ILE A 379 19.26 1.14 -22.06
N GLU A 380 19.32 2.19 -22.87
CA GLU A 380 20.20 2.29 -24.03
C GLU A 380 21.48 3.06 -23.65
N ILE A 381 22.63 2.38 -23.68
CA ILE A 381 23.93 2.97 -23.39
C ILE A 381 24.32 3.94 -24.51
N MET A 382 24.95 5.06 -24.17
CA MET A 382 25.28 6.19 -25.06
C MET A 382 24.07 7.02 -25.55
N ASP A 383 22.85 6.73 -25.11
CA ASP A 383 21.73 7.64 -25.33
C ASP A 383 21.68 8.69 -24.19
N PRO A 384 21.71 10.00 -24.49
CA PRO A 384 21.79 11.05 -23.47
C PRO A 384 20.55 11.15 -22.56
N LYS A 385 19.42 10.57 -22.96
CA LYS A 385 18.19 10.56 -22.16
C LYS A 385 18.04 9.29 -21.34
N MET A 386 18.60 8.16 -21.81
CA MET A 386 18.43 6.84 -21.18
C MET A 386 19.64 6.46 -20.30
N ASP A 387 20.85 6.84 -20.70
CA ASP A 387 22.10 6.47 -20.04
C ASP A 387 22.52 7.51 -18.99
N SER A 388 22.35 7.15 -17.72
CA SER A 388 22.85 7.97 -16.61
C SER A 388 24.39 8.08 -16.59
N GLY A 389 25.11 7.17 -17.25
CA GLY A 389 26.57 7.19 -17.39
C GLY A 389 27.08 8.05 -18.54
N PHE A 390 26.21 8.55 -19.43
CA PHE A 390 26.62 9.36 -20.57
C PHE A 390 26.97 10.80 -20.15
N LEU A 391 28.19 11.23 -20.48
CA LEU A 391 28.68 12.59 -20.25
C LEU A 391 28.76 13.31 -21.59
N GLN A 392 28.15 14.50 -21.68
CA GLN A 392 28.35 15.34 -22.86
C GLN A 392 29.81 15.83 -22.93
N PRO A 393 30.33 16.15 -24.12
CA PRO A 393 31.69 16.68 -24.25
C PRO A 393 31.91 17.91 -23.35
N GLY A 394 32.85 17.81 -22.41
CA GLY A 394 33.16 18.86 -21.42
C GLY A 394 32.49 18.70 -20.05
N GLU A 395 31.62 17.71 -19.87
CA GLU A 395 30.94 17.44 -18.61
C GLU A 395 31.74 16.47 -17.71
N THR A 396 31.83 16.76 -16.41
CA THR A 396 32.51 15.93 -15.40
C THR A 396 31.52 15.20 -14.51
N LEU A 397 31.92 14.02 -14.01
CA LEU A 397 31.12 13.24 -13.04
C LEU A 397 31.23 13.78 -11.61
N GLU A 398 32.34 14.45 -11.28
CA GLU A 398 32.60 15.01 -9.96
C GLU A 398 32.07 16.46 -9.87
N ASP A 399 31.65 16.84 -8.66
CA ASP A 399 31.22 18.19 -8.32
C ASP A 399 32.39 18.95 -7.68
N ASP A 400 32.56 20.21 -8.08
CA ASP A 400 33.67 21.06 -7.60
C ASP A 400 33.37 21.72 -6.23
N TYR A 401 32.22 21.43 -5.62
CA TYR A 401 31.79 22.03 -4.35
C TYR A 401 32.39 21.29 -3.14
N ASP A 402 33.10 22.02 -2.28
CA ASP A 402 33.70 21.50 -1.06
C ASP A 402 32.76 21.67 0.15
N THR A 403 32.25 20.55 0.67
CA THR A 403 31.33 20.48 1.82
C THR A 403 31.99 20.82 3.17
N LEU A 404 33.30 21.06 3.20
CA LEU A 404 34.03 21.53 4.38
C LEU A 404 34.27 23.04 4.39
N THR A 405 33.87 23.74 3.32
CA THR A 405 33.96 25.21 3.29
C THR A 405 33.12 25.79 4.42
N PRO A 406 33.68 26.68 5.27
CA PRO A 406 32.88 27.37 6.30
C PRO A 406 31.70 28.11 5.67
N LEU A 407 30.51 27.91 6.23
CA LEU A 407 29.28 28.53 5.77
C LEU A 407 28.94 29.77 6.61
N LEU A 408 28.33 30.76 5.97
CA LEU A 408 27.69 31.88 6.66
C LEU A 408 26.35 31.42 7.29
N PRO A 409 25.88 32.08 8.38
CA PRO A 409 24.58 31.77 8.97
C PRO A 409 23.42 31.84 7.96
N GLU A 410 23.44 32.83 7.06
CA GLU A 410 22.46 33.01 5.98
C GLU A 410 22.47 31.83 4.99
N GLU A 411 23.65 31.30 4.67
CA GLU A 411 23.82 30.15 3.77
C GLU A 411 23.25 28.86 4.39
N ILE A 412 23.40 28.66 5.69
CA ILE A 412 22.79 27.53 6.40
C ILE A 412 21.28 27.60 6.37
N ILE A 413 20.72 28.78 6.62
CA ILE A 413 19.27 29.01 6.51
C ILE A 413 18.80 28.63 5.10
N GLY A 414 19.51 29.08 4.07
CA GLY A 414 19.18 28.75 2.67
C GLY A 414 19.28 27.26 2.34
N ILE A 415 20.28 26.55 2.87
CA ILE A 415 20.42 25.09 2.68
C ILE A 415 19.29 24.34 3.41
N MET A 416 18.97 24.70 4.66
CA MET A 416 17.87 24.09 5.42
C MET A 416 16.52 24.31 4.72
N ASP A 417 16.28 25.52 4.19
CA ASP A 417 15.05 25.85 3.47
C ASP A 417 14.94 25.06 2.15
N GLN A 418 16.04 24.93 1.39
CA GLN A 418 16.05 24.12 0.18
C GLN A 418 15.85 22.63 0.46
N LEU A 419 16.42 22.11 1.55
CA LEU A 419 16.18 20.72 1.99
C LEU A 419 14.72 20.49 2.37
N LEU A 420 14.07 21.46 3.04
CA LEU A 420 12.64 21.40 3.32
C LEU A 420 11.82 21.39 2.02
N CYS A 421 12.18 22.21 1.03
CA CYS A 421 11.54 22.17 -0.29
C CYS A 421 11.63 20.79 -0.93
N TYR A 422 12.80 20.17 -0.91
CA TYR A 422 12.99 18.82 -1.46
C TYR A 422 12.29 17.73 -0.66
N GLU A 423 12.23 17.85 0.66
CA GLU A 423 11.44 16.95 1.50
C GLU A 423 9.94 17.04 1.15
N MET A 424 9.40 18.26 1.03
CA MET A 424 8.00 18.45 0.67
C MET A 424 7.71 18.02 -0.77
N ALA A 425 8.65 18.22 -1.70
CA ALA A 425 8.54 17.67 -3.05
C ALA A 425 8.48 16.13 -3.01
N TRP A 426 9.32 15.47 -2.21
CA TRP A 426 9.25 14.02 -2.01
C TRP A 426 7.89 13.58 -1.44
N HIS A 427 7.34 14.33 -0.48
CA HIS A 427 6.00 14.09 0.05
C HIS A 427 4.85 14.23 -0.96
N THR A 428 5.09 14.89 -2.09
CA THR A 428 4.13 14.96 -3.22
C THR A 428 4.29 13.83 -4.25
N GLY A 429 5.24 12.91 -4.07
CA GLY A 429 5.39 11.69 -4.87
C GLY A 429 6.65 11.65 -5.75
N TYR A 430 7.44 12.71 -5.81
CA TYR A 430 8.72 12.69 -6.55
C TYR A 430 9.74 11.79 -5.85
N PRO A 431 10.60 11.05 -6.56
CA PRO A 431 11.62 10.17 -5.96
C PRO A 431 12.72 10.94 -5.22
N LEU A 432 13.36 10.26 -4.25
CA LEU A 432 14.51 10.81 -3.50
C LEU A 432 15.68 11.23 -4.41
N SER A 433 15.88 10.54 -5.55
CA SER A 433 16.91 10.86 -6.54
C SER A 433 16.73 12.23 -7.20
N GLN A 434 15.50 12.75 -7.27
CA GLN A 434 15.20 14.07 -7.84
C GLN A 434 15.11 15.18 -6.79
N THR A 435 15.20 14.82 -5.52
CA THR A 435 14.92 15.71 -4.38
C THR A 435 16.08 15.65 -3.39
N LEU A 436 15.94 14.99 -2.25
CA LEU A 436 16.90 15.00 -1.15
C LEU A 436 18.27 14.41 -1.52
N PHE A 437 18.34 13.40 -2.39
CA PHE A 437 19.62 12.79 -2.80
C PHE A 437 20.38 13.62 -3.84
N THR A 438 19.91 14.81 -4.17
CA THR A 438 20.71 15.82 -4.88
C THR A 438 21.67 16.56 -3.94
N SER A 439 21.42 16.55 -2.63
CA SER A 439 22.26 17.22 -1.63
C SER A 439 23.61 16.51 -1.47
N LEU A 440 24.70 17.25 -1.70
CA LEU A 440 26.06 16.75 -1.49
C LEU A 440 26.32 16.46 0.00
N TYR A 441 25.72 17.22 0.92
CA TYR A 441 25.81 16.98 2.36
C TYR A 441 25.18 15.62 2.73
N ILE A 442 23.97 15.32 2.23
CA ILE A 442 23.31 14.03 2.46
C ILE A 442 24.12 12.88 1.83
N ASP A 443 24.68 13.06 0.61
CA ASP A 443 25.55 12.04 0.00
C ASP A 443 26.77 11.72 0.87
N LYS A 444 27.44 12.74 1.43
CA LYS A 444 28.60 12.53 2.31
C LYS A 444 28.25 11.78 3.57
N LEU A 445 27.06 11.98 4.13
CA LEU A 445 26.59 11.26 5.32
C LEU A 445 26.24 9.80 5.01
N LEU A 446 25.64 9.53 3.87
CA LEU A 446 25.13 8.20 3.49
C LEU A 446 26.12 7.33 2.71
N TRP A 447 27.16 7.92 2.11
CA TRP A 447 28.09 7.20 1.24
C TRP A 447 29.58 7.55 1.50
N PRO A 448 30.46 6.54 1.65
CA PRO A 448 30.16 5.11 1.85
C PRO A 448 29.26 4.85 3.07
N GLU A 449 28.61 3.69 3.11
CA GLU A 449 27.72 3.32 4.22
C GLU A 449 28.47 3.38 5.56
N THR A 450 27.86 4.05 6.55
CA THR A 450 28.41 4.23 7.89
C THR A 450 27.89 3.14 8.83
N LYS A 451 28.79 2.53 9.61
CA LYS A 451 28.40 1.49 10.59
C LYS A 451 27.91 2.09 11.91
N ALA A 452 28.40 3.29 12.24
CA ALA A 452 28.10 4.02 13.47
C ALA A 452 27.76 5.49 13.14
N LEU A 453 26.94 6.14 13.95
CA LEU A 453 26.45 7.50 13.66
C LEU A 453 27.58 8.54 13.69
N GLU A 454 28.59 8.33 14.55
CA GLU A 454 29.76 9.20 14.69
C GLU A 454 30.58 9.26 13.40
N GLN A 455 30.53 8.20 12.58
CA GLN A 455 31.20 8.12 11.28
C GLN A 455 30.46 8.89 10.18
N ALA A 456 29.20 9.29 10.41
CA ALA A 456 28.42 10.10 9.49
C ALA A 456 28.88 11.56 9.60
N GLN A 457 29.91 11.89 8.82
CA GLN A 457 30.53 13.22 8.77
C GLN A 457 30.53 13.74 7.32
N PHE A 458 30.67 15.05 7.15
CA PHE A 458 30.83 15.67 5.82
C PHE A 458 32.19 15.40 5.18
N TYR A 459 33.08 14.71 5.88
CA TYR A 459 34.39 14.27 5.44
C TYR A 459 34.60 12.78 5.72
N ARG A 460 35.69 12.23 5.17
CA ARG A 460 36.11 10.84 5.38
C ARG A 460 37.56 10.79 5.80
N GLY A 461 37.87 9.96 6.80
CA GLY A 461 39.22 9.81 7.36
C GLY A 461 39.63 10.94 8.30
N GLU A 462 40.91 11.00 8.65
CA GLU A 462 41.48 12.09 9.45
C GLU A 462 41.63 13.34 8.59
N ILE A 463 41.22 14.48 9.14
CA ILE A 463 41.41 15.80 8.54
C ILE A 463 42.34 16.64 9.43
N PRO A 464 43.18 17.52 8.84
CA PRO A 464 43.97 18.48 9.62
C PRO A 464 43.05 19.34 10.50
N ASP A 465 43.51 19.70 11.72
CA ASP A 465 42.70 20.46 12.67
C ASP A 465 42.15 21.78 12.10
N GLU A 466 42.92 22.44 11.22
CA GLU A 466 42.52 23.67 10.51
C GLU A 466 41.35 23.50 9.53
N ARG A 467 41.03 22.26 9.15
CA ARG A 467 39.93 21.90 8.24
C ARG A 467 38.76 21.24 8.95
N ARG A 468 38.79 21.17 10.29
CA ARG A 468 37.65 20.63 11.06
C ARG A 468 36.40 21.47 10.81
N PRO A 469 35.23 20.83 10.70
CA PRO A 469 33.97 21.56 10.56
C PRO A 469 33.81 22.55 11.71
N GLY A 470 33.47 23.80 11.39
CA GLY A 470 33.11 24.78 12.42
C GLY A 470 31.73 24.49 13.03
N PRO A 471 31.34 25.21 14.10
CA PRO A 471 30.08 24.98 14.83
C PRO A 471 28.84 24.98 13.92
N LEU A 472 28.83 25.87 12.93
CA LEU A 472 27.78 25.99 11.93
C LEU A 472 27.61 24.74 11.05
N LEU A 473 28.70 24.08 10.65
CA LEU A 473 28.62 22.83 9.89
C LEU A 473 28.14 21.66 10.78
N GLU A 474 28.45 21.66 12.07
CA GLU A 474 27.91 20.68 13.02
C GLU A 474 26.40 20.85 13.20
N VAL A 475 25.91 22.09 13.27
CA VAL A 475 24.48 22.43 13.29
C VAL A 475 23.78 21.91 12.03
N LEU A 476 24.35 22.14 10.84
CA LEU A 476 23.80 21.62 9.59
C LEU A 476 23.83 20.09 9.54
N ARG A 477 24.89 19.46 10.07
CA ARG A 477 25.00 18.00 10.17
C ARG A 477 23.86 17.42 11.01
N ALA A 478 23.58 17.98 12.19
CA ALA A 478 22.48 17.53 13.04
C ALA A 478 21.12 17.61 12.33
N TYR A 479 20.86 18.72 11.62
CA TYR A 479 19.65 18.88 10.81
C TYR A 479 19.53 17.82 9.72
N CYS A 480 20.60 17.57 8.96
CA CYS A 480 20.63 16.56 7.89
C CYS A 480 20.43 15.14 8.43
N LEU A 481 21.05 14.80 9.56
CA LEU A 481 20.87 13.48 10.19
C LEU A 481 19.42 13.25 10.62
N ALA A 482 18.80 14.24 11.26
CA ALA A 482 17.40 14.16 11.65
C ALA A 482 16.45 14.06 10.45
N LEU A 483 16.74 14.78 9.36
CA LEU A 483 16.01 14.68 8.10
C LEU A 483 16.10 13.29 7.47
N ILE A 484 17.30 12.69 7.43
CA ILE A 484 17.50 11.32 6.96
C ILE A 484 16.69 10.33 7.80
N LYS A 485 16.70 10.49 9.14
CA LYS A 485 15.90 9.64 10.02
C LYS A 485 14.40 9.85 9.83
N GLY A 486 13.95 11.08 9.56
CA GLY A 486 12.57 11.35 9.17
C GLY A 486 12.16 10.59 7.91
N CYS A 487 13.05 10.50 6.91
CA CYS A 487 12.79 9.74 5.69
C CYS A 487 12.60 8.23 5.96
N ASP A 488 13.40 7.65 6.87
CA ASP A 488 13.23 6.26 7.31
C ASP A 488 11.84 6.02 7.91
N PHE A 489 11.39 6.86 8.84
CA PHE A 489 10.07 6.75 9.44
C PHE A 489 8.92 6.94 8.47
N VAL A 490 9.04 7.90 7.54
CA VAL A 490 8.04 8.10 6.48
C VAL A 490 7.93 6.85 5.60
N ILE A 491 9.05 6.28 5.15
CA ILE A 491 9.06 5.06 4.33
C ILE A 491 8.47 3.88 5.12
N ALA A 492 8.90 3.69 6.37
CA ALA A 492 8.39 2.63 7.23
C ALA A 492 6.87 2.72 7.42
N LYS A 493 6.32 3.93 7.65
CA LYS A 493 4.87 4.13 7.81
C LYS A 493 4.10 3.86 6.52
N ILE A 494 4.55 4.38 5.39
CA ILE A 494 3.86 4.21 4.11
C ILE A 494 3.88 2.74 3.69
N THR A 495 5.03 2.07 3.81
CA THR A 495 5.18 0.65 3.43
C THR A 495 4.45 -0.33 4.36
N ALA A 496 4.07 0.11 5.57
CA ALA A 496 3.29 -0.70 6.51
C ALA A 496 1.80 -0.82 6.12
N ARG A 497 1.31 0.01 5.19
CA ARG A 497 -0.11 0.06 4.77
C ARG A 497 -0.25 -0.07 3.26
N ASP A 498 -1.48 -0.22 2.79
CA ASP A 498 -1.77 -0.33 1.36
C ASP A 498 -1.51 1.02 0.67
N TYR A 499 -0.49 1.06 -0.19
CA TYR A 499 -0.14 2.18 -1.06
C TYR A 499 0.23 1.66 -2.46
N PHE A 500 0.19 2.55 -3.46
CA PHE A 500 0.61 2.24 -4.82
C PHE A 500 1.95 2.92 -5.14
N GLU A 501 3.03 2.13 -5.21
CA GLU A 501 4.39 2.59 -5.57
C GLU A 501 4.38 3.31 -6.94
N GLU A 502 5.13 4.42 -7.03
CA GLU A 502 5.23 5.33 -8.18
C GLU A 502 3.92 6.05 -8.60
N GLU A 503 2.79 5.77 -7.96
CA GLU A 503 1.55 6.54 -8.11
C GLU A 503 1.29 7.43 -6.90
N ASP A 504 1.24 6.83 -5.71
CA ASP A 504 1.01 7.55 -4.46
C ASP A 504 2.31 8.12 -3.89
N PHE A 505 3.41 7.36 -3.98
CA PHE A 505 4.68 7.68 -3.36
C PHE A 505 5.83 6.84 -3.95
N CYS A 506 7.05 7.36 -3.87
CA CYS A 506 8.26 6.64 -4.25
C CYS A 506 9.13 6.34 -3.01
N THR A 507 9.30 5.06 -2.70
CA THR A 507 10.03 4.57 -1.53
C THR A 507 11.48 4.15 -1.84
N HIS A 508 11.90 4.26 -3.11
CA HIS A 508 13.22 3.84 -3.55
C HIS A 508 14.37 4.64 -2.89
N THR A 509 15.25 3.92 -2.19
CA THR A 509 16.43 4.50 -1.52
C THR A 509 17.73 4.33 -2.31
N TYR A 510 17.70 3.74 -3.51
CA TYR A 510 18.87 3.61 -4.40
C TYR A 510 20.13 3.00 -3.74
N ASN A 511 19.95 1.96 -2.93
CA ASN A 511 20.99 1.33 -2.11
C ASN A 511 21.66 2.26 -1.08
N ARG A 512 20.94 3.28 -0.60
CA ARG A 512 21.32 4.06 0.59
C ARG A 512 20.61 3.49 1.82
N VAL A 513 21.34 3.38 2.92
CA VAL A 513 20.81 2.93 4.23
C VAL A 513 20.52 4.15 5.10
N LEU A 514 19.27 4.32 5.55
CA LEU A 514 18.80 5.53 6.23
C LEU A 514 18.81 5.40 7.77
N PHE A 515 19.86 4.81 8.34
CA PHE A 515 19.96 4.58 9.80
C PHE A 515 18.77 3.84 10.43
N VAL A 516 18.27 2.81 9.73
CA VAL A 516 17.08 2.04 10.13
C VAL A 516 17.22 1.41 11.52
N SER A 517 18.43 0.99 11.90
CA SER A 517 18.72 0.37 13.20
C SER A 517 18.99 1.36 14.33
N SER A 518 19.14 2.65 14.04
CA SER A 518 19.48 3.67 15.04
C SER A 518 18.20 4.23 15.68
N PRO A 519 18.13 4.30 17.02
CA PRO A 519 16.95 4.83 17.71
C PRO A 519 16.81 6.35 17.53
N MET A 520 15.58 6.85 17.63
CA MET A 520 15.25 8.27 17.40
C MET A 520 15.91 9.21 18.42
N ASP A 521 16.09 8.75 19.67
CA ASP A 521 16.62 9.56 20.77
C ASP A 521 18.03 10.11 20.47
N VAL A 522 18.85 9.35 19.74
CA VAL A 522 20.18 9.78 19.33
C VAL A 522 20.11 11.01 18.42
N PHE A 523 19.19 11.03 17.45
CA PHE A 523 19.01 12.18 16.55
C PHE A 523 18.40 13.38 17.26
N LEU A 524 17.52 13.16 18.24
CA LEU A 524 16.99 14.24 19.07
C LEU A 524 18.08 14.89 19.92
N ARG A 525 19.03 14.11 20.46
CA ARG A 525 20.19 14.64 21.20
C ARG A 525 21.13 15.46 20.30
N GLU A 526 21.37 15.01 19.06
CA GLU A 526 22.16 15.78 18.09
C GLU A 526 21.50 17.14 17.76
N LEU A 527 20.17 17.17 17.63
CA LEU A 527 19.42 18.43 17.44
C LEU A 527 19.49 19.32 18.69
N ASP A 528 19.40 18.75 19.88
CA ASP A 528 19.53 19.50 21.14
C ASP A 528 20.92 20.13 21.28
N ALA A 529 21.98 19.36 21.01
CA ALA A 529 23.34 19.89 20.98
C ALA A 529 23.53 21.01 19.93
N ALA A 530 22.90 20.87 18.75
CA ALA A 530 22.92 21.91 17.74
C ALA A 530 22.17 23.19 18.19
N ILE A 531 21.05 23.06 18.88
CA ILE A 531 20.31 24.22 19.44
C ILE A 531 21.16 24.91 20.51
N GLU A 532 21.78 24.15 21.43
CA GLU A 532 22.69 24.68 22.44
C GLU A 532 23.87 25.43 21.81
N THR A 533 24.45 24.87 20.74
CA THR A 533 25.55 25.50 19.98
C THR A 533 25.10 26.81 19.33
N VAL A 534 23.87 26.87 18.80
CA VAL A 534 23.31 28.09 18.20
C VAL A 534 22.94 29.11 19.28
N ASP A 535 22.60 28.69 20.50
CA ASP A 535 22.26 29.61 21.59
C ASP A 535 23.49 30.11 22.37
N ASP A 536 24.68 29.55 22.11
CA ASP A 536 25.93 29.97 22.73
C ASP A 536 26.29 31.43 22.38
N SER A 537 26.47 32.24 23.40
CA SER A 537 26.86 33.64 23.29
C SER A 537 28.24 33.85 22.65
N GLU A 538 29.12 32.85 22.66
CA GLU A 538 30.45 32.92 22.04
C GLU A 538 30.38 32.78 20.50
N LEU A 539 29.29 32.25 19.96
CA LEU A 539 29.07 32.16 18.51
C LEU A 539 28.63 33.53 17.97
N GLU A 540 29.51 34.23 17.24
CA GLU A 540 29.28 35.59 16.72
C GLU A 540 28.22 35.63 15.58
N ILE A 541 26.94 35.55 15.95
CA ILE A 541 25.80 35.60 15.01
C ILE A 541 24.76 36.62 15.50
N ASN A 542 24.20 37.38 14.57
CA ASN A 542 23.08 38.30 14.81
C ASN A 542 21.86 37.56 15.39
N ASP A 543 21.22 38.12 16.42
CA ASP A 543 20.02 37.58 17.07
C ASP A 543 18.89 37.16 16.11
N ALA A 544 18.70 37.89 15.00
CA ALA A 544 17.70 37.55 14.00
C ALA A 544 18.04 36.24 13.27
N LEU A 545 19.30 36.05 12.89
CA LEU A 545 19.80 34.83 12.23
C LEU A 545 19.84 33.66 13.22
N ARG A 546 20.23 33.93 14.47
CA ARG A 546 20.19 32.95 15.57
C ARG A 546 18.79 32.37 15.73
N LYS A 547 17.78 33.24 15.90
CA LYS A 547 16.37 32.81 16.00
C LYS A 547 15.89 32.07 14.76
N ALA A 548 16.31 32.49 13.57
CA ALA A 548 15.94 31.82 12.32
C ALA A 548 16.49 30.39 12.26
N ILE A 549 17.75 30.17 12.65
CA ILE A 549 18.36 28.84 12.71
C ILE A 549 17.71 27.99 13.80
N SER A 550 17.59 28.51 15.04
CA SER A 550 16.96 27.77 16.15
C SER A 550 15.52 27.35 15.82
N SER A 551 14.74 28.20 15.14
CA SER A 551 13.37 27.84 14.73
C SER A 551 13.30 26.65 13.75
N ARG A 552 14.28 26.50 12.85
CA ARG A 552 14.36 25.39 11.89
C ARG A 552 14.79 24.09 12.57
N LEU A 553 15.73 24.18 13.51
CA LEU A 553 16.13 23.03 14.34
C LEU A 553 14.97 22.57 15.22
N GLN A 554 14.26 23.50 15.86
CA GLN A 554 13.10 23.18 16.69
C GLN A 554 11.98 22.55 15.86
N LEU A 555 11.64 23.12 14.69
CA LEU A 555 10.67 22.52 13.78
C LEU A 555 11.09 21.11 13.35
N ARG A 556 12.37 20.89 13.01
CA ARG A 556 12.90 19.57 12.64
C ARG A 556 12.75 18.56 13.77
N LYS A 557 13.00 19.00 15.01
CA LYS A 557 12.84 18.18 16.22
C LYS A 557 11.39 17.77 16.44
N ASP A 558 10.47 18.73 16.36
CA ASP A 558 9.03 18.49 16.54
C ASP A 558 8.47 17.64 15.39
N PHE A 559 8.95 17.85 14.17
CA PHE A 559 8.59 17.04 13.02
C PHE A 559 9.04 15.59 13.19
N LEU A 560 10.28 15.34 13.60
CA LEU A 560 10.78 13.98 13.84
C LEU A 560 9.96 13.24 14.92
N ARG A 561 9.58 13.94 16.00
CA ARG A 561 8.70 13.38 17.05
C ARG A 561 7.30 13.05 16.52
N ALA A 562 6.75 13.86 15.62
CA ALA A 562 5.44 13.59 15.02
C ALA A 562 5.45 12.41 14.04
N LEU A 563 6.63 12.04 13.52
CA LEU A 563 6.82 10.87 12.67
C LEU A 563 6.99 9.57 13.46
N ASP A 564 7.08 9.62 14.80
CA ASP A 564 7.25 8.44 15.65
C ASP A 564 6.12 7.41 15.42
N LEU A 565 6.52 6.16 15.24
CA LEU A 565 5.62 5.06 14.92
C LEU A 565 5.00 4.44 16.16
N ASP A 566 5.65 4.58 17.32
CA ASP A 566 5.34 3.84 18.55
C ASP A 566 4.68 4.71 19.62
N LEU A 567 4.31 5.95 19.25
CA LEU A 567 3.67 6.89 20.15
C LEU A 567 2.28 6.40 20.57
N ALA A 568 2.00 6.42 21.88
CA ALA A 568 0.72 6.01 22.43
C ALA A 568 -0.44 6.90 21.92
N LEU A 569 -1.64 6.31 21.77
CA LEU A 569 -2.82 6.99 21.21
C LEU A 569 -3.29 8.22 22.00
N ASP A 570 -2.97 8.32 23.29
CA ASP A 570 -3.27 9.49 24.12
C ASP A 570 -2.27 10.65 23.87
N GLN A 571 -1.11 10.36 23.31
CA GLN A 571 -0.03 11.33 23.07
C GLN A 571 -0.01 11.88 21.63
N ILE A 572 -0.52 11.12 20.64
CA ILE A 572 -0.49 11.53 19.22
C ILE A 572 -1.15 12.89 18.95
N GLY A 573 -2.16 13.27 19.74
CA GLY A 573 -2.88 14.53 19.57
C GLY A 573 -2.01 15.78 19.80
N PHE A 574 -0.88 15.64 20.49
CA PHE A 574 0.02 16.74 20.82
C PHE A 574 1.17 16.90 19.83
N SER A 575 1.37 15.97 18.90
CA SER A 575 2.58 15.93 18.07
C SER A 575 2.55 16.90 16.89
N TRP A 576 1.37 17.15 16.30
CA TRP A 576 1.21 17.98 15.11
C TRP A 576 1.00 19.49 15.35
N PRO A 577 0.33 19.94 16.43
CA PRO A 577 0.16 21.37 16.71
C PRO A 577 1.47 22.18 16.77
N PRO A 578 2.57 21.71 17.40
CA PRO A 578 3.83 22.46 17.43
C PRO A 578 4.40 22.73 16.03
N ILE A 579 4.22 21.82 15.08
CA ILE A 579 4.66 21.99 13.68
C ILE A 579 3.84 23.10 13.01
N LEU A 580 2.52 23.11 13.21
CA LEU A 580 1.64 24.15 12.66
C LEU A 580 2.00 25.54 13.19
N GLU A 581 2.32 25.65 14.48
CA GLU A 581 2.76 26.90 15.10
C GLU A 581 4.14 27.35 14.61
N GLY A 582 5.07 26.41 14.35
CA GLY A 582 6.42 26.70 13.86
C GLY A 582 6.48 27.22 12.42
N ILE A 583 5.51 26.87 11.56
CA ILE A 583 5.50 27.26 10.13
C ILE A 583 5.51 28.78 9.94
N ASP A 584 4.75 29.53 10.74
CA ASP A 584 4.69 30.99 10.62
C ASP A 584 6.06 31.64 10.87
N MET A 585 6.89 31.03 11.72
CA MET A 585 8.20 31.56 12.04
C MET A 585 9.21 31.30 10.92
N LEU A 586 9.14 30.15 10.25
CA LEU A 586 9.91 29.89 9.03
C LEU A 586 9.53 30.88 7.93
N LYS A 587 8.23 31.09 7.72
CA LYS A 587 7.71 32.02 6.71
C LYS A 587 8.23 33.45 6.92
N ASN A 588 8.28 33.91 8.16
CA ASN A 588 8.72 35.27 8.50
C ASN A 588 10.25 35.44 8.52
N THR A 589 11.02 34.35 8.46
CA THR A 589 12.49 34.38 8.53
C THR A 589 13.18 33.86 7.27
N HIS A 590 12.43 33.34 6.30
CA HIS A 590 12.97 32.82 5.02
C HIS A 590 13.83 33.83 4.26
N GLN A 591 13.44 35.12 4.25
CA GLN A 591 14.17 36.17 3.54
C GLN A 591 15.58 36.44 4.11
N LEU A 592 15.92 35.86 5.27
CA LEU A 592 17.27 35.91 5.85
C LEU A 592 18.19 34.83 5.26
N GLY A 593 17.66 33.88 4.50
CA GLY A 593 18.41 32.80 3.87
C GLY A 593 19.07 33.22 2.56
N GLN A 594 20.27 32.69 2.31
CA GLN A 594 20.99 32.83 1.06
C GLN A 594 21.09 31.47 0.37
N THR A 595 20.66 31.38 -0.89
CA THR A 595 20.73 30.15 -1.67
C THR A 595 22.18 29.73 -1.94
N VAL A 596 22.47 28.44 -1.80
CA VAL A 596 23.78 27.85 -2.11
C VAL A 596 23.63 26.76 -3.18
N PRO A 597 23.54 27.13 -4.48
CA PRO A 597 23.27 26.15 -5.55
C PRO A 597 24.31 25.04 -5.63
N GLY A 598 25.59 25.32 -5.30
CA GLY A 598 26.66 24.33 -5.32
C GLY A 598 26.47 23.18 -4.32
N ALA A 599 25.64 23.35 -3.28
CA ALA A 599 25.35 22.31 -2.30
C ALA A 599 24.44 21.18 -2.84
N PHE A 600 23.80 21.39 -4.00
CA PHE A 600 22.87 20.46 -4.62
C PHE A 600 23.29 20.20 -6.07
N SER A 601 23.41 18.92 -6.45
CA SER A 601 23.86 18.55 -7.79
C SER A 601 22.93 17.54 -8.47
N PRO A 602 22.46 17.83 -9.70
CA PRO A 602 21.73 16.86 -10.52
C PRO A 602 22.62 15.68 -10.93
N LYS A 603 23.96 15.85 -10.93
CA LYS A 603 24.92 14.79 -11.27
C LYS A 603 24.84 13.61 -10.30
N MET A 604 24.33 13.83 -9.09
CA MET A 604 24.14 12.79 -8.08
C MET A 604 23.30 11.61 -8.57
N GLN A 605 22.30 11.85 -9.42
CA GLN A 605 21.48 10.77 -9.99
C GLN A 605 22.32 9.73 -10.74
N ARG A 606 23.44 10.15 -11.35
CA ARG A 606 24.36 9.27 -12.08
C ARG A 606 25.18 8.35 -11.18
N ARG A 607 25.32 8.72 -9.90
CA ARG A 607 26.06 7.96 -8.88
C ARG A 607 25.15 7.00 -8.09
N LEU A 608 23.84 7.18 -8.18
CA LEU A 608 22.84 6.31 -7.57
C LEU A 608 22.68 5.02 -8.40
N ALA A 609 22.37 3.91 -7.72
CA ALA A 609 22.09 2.63 -8.38
C ALA A 609 20.67 2.65 -8.99
N SER A 610 20.48 3.42 -10.07
CA SER A 610 19.20 3.58 -10.75
C SER A 610 19.06 2.61 -11.93
N THR A 611 17.91 1.95 -12.03
CA THR A 611 17.48 1.21 -13.22
C THR A 611 16.56 2.03 -14.11
N VAL A 612 16.28 3.28 -13.72
CA VAL A 612 15.49 4.24 -14.50
C VAL A 612 16.38 5.36 -15.05
N PRO A 613 16.06 5.88 -16.24
CA PRO A 613 16.77 7.00 -16.83
C PRO A 613 16.89 8.22 -15.90
N PRO A 614 17.95 9.04 -16.04
CA PRO A 614 18.07 10.28 -15.28
C PRO A 614 16.91 11.22 -15.62
N ARG A 615 16.37 11.87 -14.61
CA ARG A 615 15.21 12.75 -14.76
C ARG A 615 15.54 14.16 -14.25
N PRO A 616 14.89 15.21 -14.77
CA PRO A 616 15.08 16.56 -14.25
C PRO A 616 14.90 16.62 -12.74
N VAL A 617 15.76 17.38 -12.07
CA VAL A 617 15.60 17.70 -10.63
C VAL A 617 14.33 18.52 -10.48
N VAL A 618 13.60 18.25 -9.40
CA VAL A 618 12.35 18.94 -9.09
C VAL A 618 12.68 20.27 -8.44
N ASP A 619 12.05 21.35 -8.91
CA ASP A 619 12.17 22.66 -8.28
C ASP A 619 10.81 23.02 -7.67
N LEU A 620 10.75 23.06 -6.33
CA LEU A 620 9.55 23.41 -5.56
C LEU A 620 9.86 24.68 -4.79
N ASP A 621 9.09 25.74 -5.05
CA ASP A 621 9.27 27.02 -4.37
C ASP A 621 9.03 26.90 -2.86
N PHE A 622 9.72 27.71 -2.07
CA PHE A 622 9.64 27.65 -0.61
C PHE A 622 8.22 27.92 -0.09
N LYS A 623 7.48 28.83 -0.75
CA LYS A 623 6.09 29.10 -0.40
C LYS A 623 5.22 27.85 -0.60
N ASP A 624 5.35 27.20 -1.75
CA ASP A 624 4.59 25.99 -2.08
C ASP A 624 4.97 24.83 -1.14
N ALA A 625 6.25 24.72 -0.77
CA ALA A 625 6.72 23.75 0.22
C ALA A 625 6.08 23.99 1.60
N LEU A 626 6.02 25.24 2.08
CA LEU A 626 5.33 25.56 3.33
C LEU A 626 3.83 25.26 3.27
N GLU A 627 3.17 25.53 2.14
CA GLU A 627 1.76 25.16 1.93
C GLU A 627 1.56 23.63 2.00
N LYS A 628 2.51 22.84 1.46
CA LYS A 628 2.49 21.38 1.57
C LYS A 628 2.79 20.86 2.97
N LEU A 629 3.73 21.47 3.69
CA LEU A 629 3.99 21.15 5.09
C LEU A 629 2.76 21.45 5.96
N GLN A 630 2.14 22.61 5.76
CA GLN A 630 0.93 23.00 6.47
C GLN A 630 -0.24 22.06 6.16
N GLN A 631 -0.40 21.68 4.89
CA GLN A 631 -1.38 20.68 4.47
C GLN A 631 -1.12 19.35 5.20
N MET A 632 0.11 18.83 5.14
CA MET A 632 0.46 17.55 5.76
C MET A 632 0.20 17.56 7.27
N ALA A 633 0.66 18.60 7.97
CA ALA A 633 0.49 18.72 9.41
C ALA A 633 -0.99 18.88 9.80
N SER A 634 -1.76 19.66 9.04
CA SER A 634 -3.21 19.82 9.24
C SER A 634 -3.98 18.51 9.03
N ASP A 635 -3.63 17.75 7.99
CA ASP A 635 -4.28 16.48 7.68
C ASP A 635 -3.89 15.40 8.70
N CYS A 636 -2.63 15.32 9.12
CA CYS A 636 -2.23 14.39 10.18
C CYS A 636 -2.85 14.77 11.53
N ASN A 637 -2.94 16.07 11.85
CA ASN A 637 -3.66 16.54 13.04
C ASN A 637 -5.16 16.23 12.99
N GLU A 638 -5.79 16.27 11.81
CA GLU A 638 -7.17 15.79 11.70
C GLU A 638 -7.24 14.28 11.97
N ALA A 639 -6.30 13.50 11.43
CA ALA A 639 -6.28 12.06 11.62
C ALA A 639 -6.17 11.63 13.10
N THR A 640 -5.48 12.38 13.96
CA THR A 640 -5.39 12.10 15.41
C THR A 640 -6.72 12.19 16.15
N ARG A 641 -7.77 12.78 15.54
CA ARG A 641 -9.13 12.77 16.09
C ARG A 641 -9.82 11.42 15.94
N PHE A 642 -9.35 10.56 15.04
CA PHE A 642 -10.01 9.29 14.72
C PHE A 642 -10.17 8.36 15.95
N PRO A 643 -9.13 8.13 16.78
CA PRO A 643 -9.27 7.28 17.97
C PRO A 643 -10.21 7.84 19.04
N ALA A 644 -10.51 9.14 19.02
CA ALA A 644 -11.41 9.80 19.96
C ALA A 644 -12.88 9.81 19.49
N LEU A 645 -13.18 9.25 18.31
CA LEU A 645 -14.54 9.11 17.82
C LEU A 645 -15.33 8.11 18.67
N GLU A 646 -16.64 8.29 18.71
CA GLU A 646 -17.53 7.27 19.27
C GLU A 646 -17.32 5.95 18.55
N THR A 647 -17.37 4.85 19.31
CA THR A 647 -17.23 3.48 18.80
C THR A 647 -18.46 3.07 18.00
N ASP A 648 -18.60 3.64 16.81
CA ASP A 648 -19.68 3.42 15.86
C ASP A 648 -19.09 3.30 14.44
N PRO A 649 -19.30 2.17 13.74
CA PRO A 649 -18.77 1.99 12.38
C PRO A 649 -19.28 3.04 11.38
N LEU A 650 -20.41 3.66 11.66
CA LEU A 650 -21.01 4.71 10.83
C LEU A 650 -20.28 6.03 10.99
N GLU A 651 -19.87 6.38 12.21
CA GLU A 651 -19.01 7.54 12.48
C GLU A 651 -17.64 7.35 11.82
N TYR A 652 -17.08 6.13 11.87
CA TYR A 652 -15.83 5.81 11.18
C TYR A 652 -15.97 5.96 9.66
N GLN A 653 -17.05 5.42 9.08
CA GLN A 653 -17.33 5.55 7.65
C GLN A 653 -17.44 7.03 7.23
N SER A 654 -18.19 7.83 7.99
CA SER A 654 -18.35 9.27 7.74
C SER A 654 -17.01 10.00 7.84
N PHE A 655 -16.22 9.71 8.88
CA PHE A 655 -14.90 10.31 9.05
C PHE A 655 -13.97 9.99 7.88
N LEU A 656 -13.85 8.71 7.50
CA LEU A 656 -12.98 8.28 6.40
C LEU A 656 -13.41 8.91 5.06
N TRP A 657 -14.72 8.96 4.77
CA TRP A 657 -15.24 9.60 3.56
C TRP A 657 -14.90 11.09 3.51
N HIS A 658 -15.13 11.82 4.60
CA HIS A 658 -14.86 13.24 4.68
C HIS A 658 -13.36 13.56 4.69
N PHE A 659 -12.53 12.71 5.32
CA PHE A 659 -11.09 12.84 5.28
C PHE A 659 -10.55 12.70 3.85
N ALA A 660 -10.98 11.67 3.12
CA ALA A 660 -10.60 11.48 1.73
C ALA A 660 -11.08 12.63 0.82
N SER A 661 -12.20 13.27 1.16
CA SER A 661 -12.81 14.36 0.41
C SER A 661 -12.28 15.76 0.77
N ARG A 662 -11.22 15.85 1.59
CA ARG A 662 -10.59 17.13 1.93
C ARG A 662 -10.01 17.80 0.68
N SER A 663 -9.98 19.12 0.71
CA SER A 663 -9.47 19.96 -0.38
C SER A 663 -8.49 20.98 0.19
N PRO A 664 -7.22 20.97 -0.24
CA PRO A 664 -6.60 20.03 -1.18
C PRO A 664 -6.61 18.56 -0.70
N PRO A 665 -6.50 17.56 -1.62
CA PRO A 665 -6.55 16.14 -1.27
C PRO A 665 -5.40 15.73 -0.35
N PRO A 666 -5.64 14.91 0.70
CA PRO A 666 -4.61 14.52 1.66
C PRO A 666 -3.41 13.83 1.03
N LEU A 667 -2.21 14.21 1.47
CA LEU A 667 -0.96 13.59 1.04
C LEU A 667 -0.86 12.12 1.48
N THR A 668 -0.04 11.36 0.77
CA THR A 668 0.10 9.90 1.00
C THR A 668 0.53 9.55 2.42
N TYR A 669 1.42 10.34 3.02
CA TYR A 669 1.80 10.12 4.41
C TYR A 669 0.61 10.29 5.37
N ALA A 670 -0.20 11.34 5.22
CA ALA A 670 -1.37 11.57 6.06
C ALA A 670 -2.42 10.45 5.92
N ARG A 671 -2.63 9.93 4.71
CA ARG A 671 -3.49 8.76 4.48
C ARG A 671 -2.96 7.50 5.15
N SER A 672 -1.66 7.24 5.05
CA SER A 672 -0.99 6.10 5.68
C SER A 672 -1.00 6.22 7.21
N TYR A 673 -0.89 7.45 7.73
CA TYR A 673 -1.01 7.78 9.14
C TYR A 673 -2.42 7.47 9.66
N LEU A 674 -3.47 7.98 9.00
CA LEU A 674 -4.86 7.66 9.35
C LEU A 674 -5.15 6.15 9.26
N SER A 675 -4.70 5.49 8.20
CA SER A 675 -4.85 4.03 8.05
C SER A 675 -4.16 3.27 9.21
N THR A 676 -3.03 3.79 9.69
CA THR A 676 -2.34 3.20 10.84
C THR A 676 -3.13 3.36 12.14
N LEU A 677 -3.77 4.51 12.35
CA LEU A 677 -4.67 4.73 13.49
C LEU A 677 -5.93 3.88 13.41
N LEU A 678 -6.56 3.80 12.23
CA LEU A 678 -7.75 2.99 11.98
C LEU A 678 -7.54 1.52 12.38
N PHE A 679 -6.37 0.97 12.03
CA PHE A 679 -6.01 -0.43 12.31
C PHE A 679 -5.09 -0.57 13.52
N HIS A 680 -5.07 0.42 14.42
CA HIS A 680 -4.40 0.27 15.70
C HIS A 680 -5.18 -0.73 16.57
N PRO A 681 -4.51 -1.66 17.28
CA PRO A 681 -5.19 -2.68 18.08
C PRO A 681 -6.23 -2.10 19.04
N ASP A 682 -5.88 -1.03 19.76
CA ASP A 682 -6.78 -0.41 20.75
C ASP A 682 -7.98 0.34 20.14
N VAL A 683 -7.93 0.70 18.85
CA VAL A 683 -9.05 1.40 18.18
C VAL A 683 -10.14 0.40 17.77
N LEU A 684 -9.75 -0.82 17.41
CA LEU A 684 -10.69 -1.87 16.97
C LEU A 684 -10.97 -2.94 18.04
N ASN A 685 -10.33 -2.87 19.21
CA ASN A 685 -10.55 -3.77 20.34
C ASN A 685 -11.69 -3.22 21.22
N VAL A 686 -12.91 -3.45 20.75
CA VAL A 686 -14.13 -2.83 21.27
C VAL A 686 -15.11 -3.88 21.77
N SER A 687 -15.64 -3.72 22.98
CA SER A 687 -16.59 -4.67 23.63
C SER A 687 -17.87 -5.04 22.87
N VAL A 688 -18.08 -4.44 21.69
CA VAL A 688 -19.23 -4.64 20.84
C VAL A 688 -18.77 -4.91 19.42
N SER A 689 -19.36 -5.93 18.80
CA SER A 689 -19.19 -6.21 17.38
C SER A 689 -19.61 -5.01 16.52
N LEU A 690 -18.65 -4.39 15.81
CA LEU A 690 -18.94 -3.22 14.97
C LEU A 690 -19.91 -3.57 13.83
N PRO A 691 -19.75 -4.66 13.05
CA PRO A 691 -20.73 -5.03 12.03
C PRO A 691 -22.14 -5.20 12.61
N LEU A 692 -22.25 -5.82 13.79
CA LEU A 692 -23.55 -6.01 14.45
C LEU A 692 -24.18 -4.69 14.89
N SER A 693 -23.40 -3.73 15.36
CA SER A 693 -23.92 -2.41 15.76
C SER A 693 -24.59 -1.64 14.61
N ASP A 694 -24.03 -1.72 13.39
CA ASP A 694 -24.62 -1.10 12.20
C ASP A 694 -25.91 -1.83 11.79
N VAL A 695 -25.85 -3.17 11.72
CA VAL A 695 -27.02 -4.01 11.41
C VAL A 695 -28.14 -3.71 12.40
N LYS A 696 -27.81 -3.63 13.69
CA LYS A 696 -28.75 -3.28 14.76
C LYS A 696 -29.37 -1.91 14.54
N ALA A 697 -28.58 -0.90 14.19
CA ALA A 697 -29.06 0.47 13.98
C ALA A 697 -30.09 0.59 12.85
N LEU A 698 -30.00 -0.26 11.82
CA LEU A 698 -30.91 -0.19 10.67
C LEU A 698 -32.10 -1.18 10.76
N VAL A 699 -31.85 -2.45 11.03
CA VAL A 699 -32.85 -3.53 10.84
C VAL A 699 -33.24 -4.30 12.10
N PHE A 700 -32.48 -4.19 13.20
CA PHE A 700 -32.79 -4.90 14.45
C PHE A 700 -32.95 -4.05 15.73
N PRO A 701 -33.42 -2.79 15.71
CA PRO A 701 -33.75 -2.09 16.95
C PRO A 701 -34.83 -2.87 17.72
N ALA A 702 -34.52 -3.28 18.95
CA ALA A 702 -35.38 -4.12 19.79
C ALA A 702 -35.94 -5.39 19.09
N SER A 703 -35.12 -6.06 18.26
CA SER A 703 -35.51 -7.33 17.62
C SER A 703 -35.33 -8.54 18.57
N PRO A 704 -36.27 -9.49 18.62
CA PRO A 704 -36.11 -10.75 19.37
C PRO A 704 -34.93 -11.61 18.90
N VAL A 705 -34.46 -11.41 17.67
CA VAL A 705 -33.28 -12.12 17.11
C VAL A 705 -32.02 -11.77 17.89
N LEU A 706 -31.90 -10.51 18.35
CA LEU A 706 -30.77 -10.01 19.13
C LEU A 706 -31.04 -10.01 20.65
N ASP A 707 -32.05 -10.73 21.13
CA ASP A 707 -32.28 -10.86 22.57
C ASP A 707 -31.05 -11.53 23.23
N PRO A 708 -30.38 -10.88 24.19
CA PRO A 708 -29.16 -11.41 24.82
C PRO A 708 -29.34 -12.81 25.42
N SER A 709 -30.55 -13.18 25.83
CA SER A 709 -30.83 -14.52 26.35
C SER A 709 -30.65 -15.63 25.32
N ASN A 710 -30.65 -15.31 24.02
CA ASN A 710 -30.38 -16.27 22.94
C ASN A 710 -28.96 -16.88 23.05
N TRP A 711 -27.96 -16.09 23.47
CA TRP A 711 -26.57 -16.52 23.67
C TRP A 711 -26.32 -17.22 25.01
N THR A 712 -27.32 -17.28 25.90
CA THR A 712 -27.21 -17.99 27.19
C THR A 712 -27.51 -19.50 27.08
N LEU A 713 -28.05 -19.93 25.94
CA LEU A 713 -28.43 -21.31 25.70
C LEU A 713 -27.22 -22.14 25.26
N SER A 714 -27.01 -23.29 25.89
CA SER A 714 -25.95 -24.23 25.46
C SER A 714 -26.43 -25.12 24.31
N PRO A 715 -25.54 -25.48 23.36
CA PRO A 715 -25.84 -26.50 22.36
C PRO A 715 -26.25 -27.83 23.00
N PRO A 716 -27.16 -28.61 22.36
CA PRO A 716 -27.49 -29.95 22.82
C PRO A 716 -26.24 -30.83 22.88
N ARG A 717 -26.11 -31.67 23.91
CA ARG A 717 -24.99 -32.62 24.05
C ARG A 717 -24.87 -33.59 22.87
N ASN A 718 -25.99 -33.91 22.22
CA ASN A 718 -26.02 -34.71 21.01
C ASN A 718 -26.12 -33.77 19.80
N PRO A 719 -25.08 -33.69 18.94
CA PRO A 719 -25.08 -32.82 17.75
C PRO A 719 -26.17 -33.12 16.73
N LEU A 720 -26.77 -34.32 16.79
CA LEU A 720 -27.83 -34.76 15.88
C LEU A 720 -29.22 -34.23 16.27
N LEU A 721 -29.38 -33.65 17.46
CA LEU A 721 -30.65 -33.07 17.89
C LEU A 721 -30.81 -31.65 17.31
N PRO A 722 -32.05 -31.25 16.93
CA PRO A 722 -32.30 -29.90 16.48
C PRO A 722 -31.96 -28.90 17.58
N LYS A 723 -31.25 -27.84 17.20
CA LYS A 723 -30.91 -26.76 18.11
C LYS A 723 -32.19 -25.98 18.45
N PRO A 724 -32.38 -25.51 19.71
CA PRO A 724 -33.52 -24.66 20.05
C PRO A 724 -33.57 -23.42 19.14
N PRO A 725 -34.76 -22.97 18.67
CA PRO A 725 -34.87 -21.84 17.74
C PRO A 725 -34.21 -20.55 18.24
N ARG A 726 -34.25 -20.28 19.54
CA ARG A 726 -33.56 -19.13 20.15
C ARG A 726 -32.03 -19.24 20.07
N LEU A 727 -31.47 -20.44 20.26
CA LEU A 727 -30.04 -20.69 20.05
C LEU A 727 -29.69 -20.60 18.56
N GLN A 728 -30.59 -21.01 17.66
CA GLN A 728 -30.38 -20.86 16.22
C GLN A 728 -30.22 -19.39 15.84
N PHE A 729 -31.01 -18.46 16.38
CA PHE A 729 -30.80 -17.02 16.14
C PHE A 729 -29.39 -16.56 16.50
N ALA A 730 -28.90 -16.92 17.69
CA ALA A 730 -27.55 -16.54 18.13
C ALA A 730 -26.48 -17.04 17.14
N LEU A 731 -26.54 -18.33 16.76
CA LEU A 731 -25.57 -18.93 15.84
C LEU A 731 -25.63 -18.32 14.44
N LEU A 732 -26.83 -18.04 13.94
CA LEU A 732 -27.03 -17.44 12.61
C LEU A 732 -26.51 -16.00 12.56
N ILE A 733 -26.67 -15.23 13.64
CA ILE A 733 -26.10 -13.89 13.75
C ILE A 733 -24.58 -13.95 13.86
N ASP A 734 -24.03 -14.84 14.70
CA ASP A 734 -22.57 -15.01 14.82
C ASP A 734 -21.94 -15.40 13.47
N GLU A 735 -22.61 -16.28 12.72
CA GLU A 735 -22.20 -16.69 11.36
C GLU A 735 -22.26 -15.52 10.36
N PHE A 736 -23.33 -14.73 10.38
CA PHE A 736 -23.45 -13.56 9.52
C PHE A 736 -22.37 -12.51 9.80
N VAL A 737 -22.15 -12.20 11.09
CA VAL A 737 -21.20 -11.17 11.49
C VAL A 737 -19.76 -11.58 11.13
N ASP A 738 -19.38 -12.85 11.26
CA ASP A 738 -18.07 -13.37 10.78
C ASP A 738 -17.84 -13.04 9.30
N ARG A 739 -18.86 -13.31 8.48
CA ARG A 739 -18.81 -13.07 7.03
C ARG A 739 -18.77 -11.58 6.70
N ALA A 740 -19.49 -10.76 7.48
CA ALA A 740 -19.54 -9.31 7.28
C ALA A 740 -18.23 -8.61 7.65
N GLY A 741 -17.45 -9.16 8.60
CA GLY A 741 -16.21 -8.55 9.09
C GLY A 741 -15.20 -8.21 7.98
N GLN A 742 -14.94 -9.14 7.06
CA GLN A 742 -14.02 -8.88 5.93
C GLN A 742 -14.56 -7.81 4.97
N ALA A 743 -15.86 -7.82 4.70
CA ALA A 743 -16.49 -6.85 3.80
C ALA A 743 -16.38 -5.41 4.33
N TYR A 744 -16.40 -5.23 5.65
CA TYR A 744 -16.13 -3.95 6.31
C TYR A 744 -14.68 -3.49 6.19
N LEU A 745 -13.72 -4.40 6.44
CA LEU A 745 -12.31 -4.07 6.32
C LEU A 745 -11.99 -3.61 4.89
N ASP A 746 -12.49 -4.34 3.88
CA ASP A 746 -12.29 -3.99 2.48
C ASP A 746 -12.90 -2.62 2.13
N LEU A 747 -14.07 -2.30 2.68
CA LEU A 747 -14.69 -0.99 2.54
C LEU A 747 -13.84 0.11 3.17
N TRP A 748 -13.41 -0.03 4.43
CA TRP A 748 -12.63 0.99 5.12
C TRP A 748 -11.24 1.19 4.52
N VAL A 749 -10.58 0.10 4.07
CA VAL A 749 -9.33 0.20 3.30
C VAL A 749 -9.56 1.03 2.04
N ALA A 750 -10.64 0.78 1.29
CA ALA A 750 -10.95 1.57 0.10
C ALA A 750 -11.19 3.05 0.44
N LEU A 751 -11.89 3.35 1.55
CA LEU A 751 -12.13 4.72 2.02
C LEU A 751 -10.84 5.46 2.42
N GLY A 752 -9.78 4.75 2.79
CA GLY A 752 -8.47 5.34 3.14
C GLY A 752 -7.57 5.71 1.94
N GLN A 753 -7.99 5.41 0.71
CA GLN A 753 -7.17 5.63 -0.50
C GLN A 753 -7.39 7.01 -1.15
N ASN A 754 -6.51 7.37 -2.10
CA ASN A 754 -6.74 8.54 -2.94
C ASN A 754 -8.07 8.42 -3.72
N ARG A 755 -8.69 9.54 -4.12
CA ARG A 755 -10.05 9.55 -4.71
C ARG A 755 -10.19 8.68 -5.97
N CYS A 756 -9.17 8.62 -6.81
CA CYS A 756 -9.16 7.78 -8.00
C CYS A 756 -9.15 6.28 -7.63
N ARG A 757 -8.30 5.90 -6.68
CA ARG A 757 -8.20 4.53 -6.16
C ARG A 757 -9.41 4.12 -5.36
N LEU A 758 -9.95 4.99 -4.52
CA LEU A 758 -11.24 4.84 -3.83
C LEU A 758 -12.33 4.38 -4.79
N ARG A 759 -12.56 5.13 -5.89
CA ARG A 759 -13.59 4.76 -6.88
C ARG A 759 -13.32 3.40 -7.50
N ARG A 760 -12.08 3.12 -7.89
CA ARG A 760 -11.69 1.83 -8.48
C ARG A 760 -11.87 0.68 -7.50
N MET A 761 -11.45 0.84 -6.26
CA MET A 761 -11.56 -0.19 -5.22
C MET A 761 -13.01 -0.46 -4.88
N LEU A 762 -13.86 0.57 -4.75
CA LEU A 762 -15.30 0.37 -4.52
C LEU A 762 -15.95 -0.53 -5.57
N THR A 763 -15.56 -0.44 -6.86
CA THR A 763 -16.09 -1.35 -7.90
C THR A 763 -15.74 -2.82 -7.67
N HIS A 764 -14.64 -3.11 -6.96
CA HIS A 764 -14.27 -4.46 -6.56
C HIS A 764 -14.93 -4.87 -5.24
N VAL A 765 -14.94 -3.96 -4.25
CA VAL A 765 -15.55 -4.19 -2.93
C VAL A 765 -17.04 -4.56 -3.08
N ILE A 766 -17.78 -3.86 -3.95
CA ILE A 766 -19.21 -4.14 -4.21
C ILE A 766 -19.47 -5.61 -4.58
N VAL A 767 -18.54 -6.28 -5.28
CA VAL A 767 -18.71 -7.70 -5.65
C VAL A 767 -18.66 -8.60 -4.42
N GLY A 768 -17.79 -8.30 -3.44
CA GLY A 768 -17.77 -9.02 -2.16
C GLY A 768 -19.07 -8.82 -1.36
N TRP A 769 -19.62 -7.61 -1.38
CA TRP A 769 -20.92 -7.32 -0.77
C TRP A 769 -22.10 -7.97 -1.49
N ASP A 770 -22.02 -8.16 -2.81
CA ASP A 770 -23.02 -8.88 -3.59
C ASP A 770 -23.08 -10.37 -3.20
N LEU A 771 -21.91 -10.99 -2.98
CA LEU A 771 -21.81 -12.36 -2.43
C LEU A 771 -22.36 -12.42 -1.00
N LEU A 772 -21.99 -11.46 -0.15
CA LEU A 772 -22.52 -11.37 1.21
C LEU A 772 -24.06 -11.23 1.21
N GLN A 773 -24.65 -10.58 0.22
CA GLN A 773 -26.11 -10.44 0.12
C GLN A 773 -26.79 -11.78 -0.17
N ALA A 774 -26.19 -12.61 -1.02
CA ALA A 774 -26.68 -13.96 -1.30
C ALA A 774 -26.63 -14.82 -0.03
N ASP A 775 -25.51 -14.78 0.69
CA ASP A 775 -25.34 -15.47 1.96
C ASP A 775 -26.33 -14.97 3.03
N ALA A 776 -26.49 -13.66 3.17
CA ALA A 776 -27.44 -13.05 4.09
C ALA A 776 -28.87 -13.51 3.82
N SER A 777 -29.24 -13.70 2.55
CA SER A 777 -30.57 -14.17 2.15
C SER A 777 -30.84 -15.62 2.58
N LEU A 778 -29.80 -16.47 2.60
CA LEU A 778 -29.89 -17.83 3.13
C LEU A 778 -30.09 -17.81 4.65
N ILE A 779 -29.32 -16.96 5.35
CA ILE A 779 -29.43 -16.81 6.81
C ILE A 779 -30.80 -16.25 7.19
N ASP A 780 -31.32 -15.25 6.46
CA ASP A 780 -32.66 -14.71 6.69
C ASP A 780 -33.77 -15.77 6.52
N HIS A 781 -33.60 -16.74 5.61
CA HIS A 781 -34.54 -17.85 5.45
C HIS A 781 -34.58 -18.74 6.71
N ASP A 782 -33.42 -19.03 7.28
CA ASP A 782 -33.30 -19.83 8.50
C ASP A 782 -33.79 -19.06 9.75
N ILE A 783 -33.57 -17.74 9.80
CA ILE A 783 -34.16 -16.84 10.80
C ILE A 783 -35.70 -16.89 10.69
N SER A 784 -36.25 -16.77 9.48
CA SER A 784 -37.70 -16.81 9.25
C SER A 784 -38.31 -18.14 9.71
N THR A 785 -37.66 -19.26 9.38
CA THR A 785 -38.08 -20.60 9.80
C THR A 785 -38.08 -20.75 11.33
N SER A 786 -37.04 -20.26 12.00
CA SER A 786 -36.92 -20.25 13.46
C SER A 786 -37.99 -19.36 14.11
N ALA A 787 -38.28 -18.20 13.50
CA ALA A 787 -39.31 -17.27 13.95
C ALA A 787 -40.73 -17.83 13.83
N THR A 788 -41.02 -18.56 12.75
CA THR A 788 -42.31 -19.24 12.57
C THR A 788 -42.51 -20.32 13.64
N THR A 789 -41.45 -21.08 13.95
CA THR A 789 -41.48 -22.10 15.01
C THR A 789 -41.83 -21.49 16.37
N LEU A 790 -41.37 -20.27 16.64
CA LEU A 790 -41.66 -19.51 17.87
C LEU A 790 -42.94 -18.67 17.80
N SER A 791 -43.65 -18.64 16.66
CA SER A 791 -44.82 -17.76 16.43
C SER A 791 -44.53 -16.27 16.65
N ILE A 792 -43.32 -15.82 16.29
CA ILE A 792 -42.89 -14.41 16.40
C ILE A 792 -42.56 -13.76 15.05
N SER A 793 -42.92 -14.39 13.93
CA SER A 793 -42.60 -13.90 12.58
C SER A 793 -43.01 -12.44 12.36
N GLU A 794 -44.15 -11.99 12.86
CA GLU A 794 -44.59 -10.59 12.69
C GLU A 794 -43.63 -9.59 13.36
N GLN A 795 -42.90 -10.01 14.41
CA GLN A 795 -41.97 -9.15 15.18
C GLN A 795 -40.61 -9.01 14.51
N ILE A 796 -40.35 -9.76 13.43
CA ILE A 796 -39.07 -9.78 12.73
C ILE A 796 -39.31 -9.27 11.31
N MET A 797 -38.43 -8.39 10.84
CA MET A 797 -38.49 -7.92 9.46
C MET A 797 -38.09 -9.04 8.51
N ASP A 798 -38.93 -9.34 7.52
CA ASP A 798 -38.58 -10.30 6.46
C ASP A 798 -37.32 -9.83 5.72
N PHE A 799 -36.37 -10.74 5.46
CA PHE A 799 -35.14 -10.43 4.74
C PHE A 799 -34.34 -9.28 5.38
N SER A 800 -34.23 -9.30 6.72
CA SER A 800 -33.59 -8.26 7.52
C SER A 800 -32.11 -8.06 7.17
N LEU A 801 -31.31 -9.13 7.18
CA LEU A 801 -29.87 -9.06 6.93
C LEU A 801 -29.60 -8.68 5.48
N SER A 802 -30.28 -9.32 4.53
CA SER A 802 -30.11 -9.03 3.11
C SER A 802 -30.55 -7.61 2.77
N THR A 803 -31.56 -7.06 3.45
CA THR A 803 -31.96 -5.64 3.34
C THR A 803 -30.82 -4.72 3.78
N TRP A 804 -30.16 -5.02 4.89
CA TRP A 804 -29.02 -4.23 5.36
C TRP A 804 -27.85 -4.28 4.37
N VAL A 805 -27.47 -5.48 3.90
CA VAL A 805 -26.39 -5.63 2.90
C VAL A 805 -26.74 -4.86 1.62
N TYR A 806 -27.99 -4.98 1.15
CA TYR A 806 -28.45 -4.32 -0.05
C TYR A 806 -28.45 -2.79 0.06
N HIS A 807 -28.84 -2.25 1.22
CA HIS A 807 -28.73 -0.82 1.50
C HIS A 807 -27.30 -0.31 1.34
N ARG A 808 -26.32 -1.02 1.92
CA ARG A 808 -24.88 -0.69 1.80
C ARG A 808 -24.40 -0.79 0.35
N LYS A 809 -24.83 -1.83 -0.37
CA LYS A 809 -24.52 -2.01 -1.79
C LYS A 809 -25.01 -0.85 -2.65
N LEU A 810 -26.27 -0.45 -2.49
CA LEU A 810 -26.83 0.70 -3.22
C LEU A 810 -26.07 1.99 -2.88
N TRP A 811 -25.76 2.24 -1.61
CA TRP A 811 -24.95 3.39 -1.21
C TRP A 811 -23.57 3.40 -1.90
N MET A 812 -22.87 2.27 -1.95
CA MET A 812 -21.57 2.18 -2.64
C MET A 812 -21.70 2.43 -4.15
N ILE A 813 -22.74 1.91 -4.79
CA ILE A 813 -23.01 2.16 -6.22
C ILE A 813 -23.25 3.66 -6.46
N GLU A 814 -24.04 4.33 -5.62
CA GLU A 814 -24.26 5.78 -5.69
C GLU A 814 -22.93 6.54 -5.60
N LYS A 815 -22.07 6.19 -4.64
CA LYS A 815 -20.76 6.83 -4.48
C LYS A 815 -19.85 6.59 -5.68
N VAL A 816 -19.81 5.39 -6.26
CA VAL A 816 -19.03 5.10 -7.49
C VAL A 816 -19.51 5.98 -8.67
N ILE A 817 -20.83 6.16 -8.80
CA ILE A 817 -21.40 7.00 -9.85
C ILE A 817 -21.00 8.46 -9.63
N LEU A 818 -21.22 9.01 -8.43
CA LEU A 818 -20.87 10.39 -8.07
C LEU A 818 -19.37 10.68 -8.21
N LEU A 819 -18.50 9.77 -7.77
CA LEU A 819 -17.05 9.88 -7.96
C LEU A 819 -16.65 9.92 -9.44
N GLY A 820 -17.43 9.30 -10.32
CA GLY A 820 -17.20 9.39 -11.77
C GLY A 820 -17.50 10.77 -12.34
N PHE A 821 -18.46 11.50 -11.77
CA PHE A 821 -18.68 12.91 -12.12
C PHE A 821 -17.58 13.79 -11.56
N GLU A 822 -17.20 13.59 -10.29
CA GLU A 822 -16.09 14.31 -9.64
C GLU A 822 -14.78 14.20 -10.40
N GLN A 823 -14.48 13.03 -10.98
CA GLN A 823 -13.23 12.75 -11.70
C GLN A 823 -13.32 12.94 -13.22
N ASP A 824 -14.40 13.54 -13.72
CA ASP A 824 -14.65 13.76 -15.16
C ASP A 824 -14.51 12.49 -16.03
N ILE A 825 -14.96 11.35 -15.50
CA ILE A 825 -14.93 10.04 -16.18
C ILE A 825 -16.02 9.91 -17.24
N TYR A 826 -17.11 10.69 -17.11
CA TYR A 826 -18.23 10.69 -18.05
C TYR A 826 -18.11 11.87 -19.02
N LEU A 827 -18.42 11.64 -20.28
CA LEU A 827 -18.52 12.72 -21.27
C LEU A 827 -19.85 13.47 -21.11
N PRO A 828 -19.93 14.73 -21.59
CA PRO A 828 -21.15 15.53 -21.53
C PRO A 828 -22.42 14.84 -22.07
N ASP A 829 -22.28 14.05 -23.13
CA ASP A 829 -23.39 13.32 -23.73
C ASP A 829 -23.80 12.06 -22.95
N GLU A 830 -22.99 11.63 -21.98
CA GLU A 830 -23.29 10.52 -21.06
C GLU A 830 -23.93 10.99 -19.75
N PHE A 831 -23.83 12.29 -19.39
CA PHE A 831 -24.32 12.82 -18.12
C PHE A 831 -25.80 12.54 -17.87
N ALA A 832 -26.64 12.72 -18.90
CA ALA A 832 -28.08 12.40 -18.84
C ALA A 832 -28.32 10.96 -18.37
N GLY A 833 -27.65 10.00 -19.01
CA GLY A 833 -27.80 8.58 -18.71
C GLY A 833 -27.23 8.19 -17.35
N MET A 834 -26.09 8.76 -16.96
CA MET A 834 -25.46 8.44 -15.67
C MET A 834 -26.23 9.05 -14.48
N TYR A 835 -26.79 10.25 -14.61
CA TYR A 835 -27.68 10.81 -13.58
C TYR A 835 -29.02 10.07 -13.52
N LEU A 836 -29.55 9.60 -14.66
CA LEU A 836 -30.74 8.77 -14.65
C LEU A 836 -30.48 7.45 -13.92
N PHE A 837 -29.33 6.83 -14.16
CA PHE A 837 -28.94 5.62 -13.44
C PHE A 837 -28.74 5.89 -11.94
N LEU A 838 -28.10 7.00 -11.55
CA LEU A 838 -28.00 7.41 -10.15
C LEU A 838 -29.39 7.58 -9.50
N SER A 839 -30.34 8.19 -10.22
CA SER A 839 -31.71 8.37 -9.74
C SER A 839 -32.43 7.06 -9.50
N LEU A 840 -32.25 6.08 -10.40
CA LEU A 840 -32.81 4.74 -10.24
C LEU A 840 -32.29 4.05 -8.96
N ILE A 841 -30.97 4.08 -8.75
CA ILE A 841 -30.34 3.47 -7.57
C ILE A 841 -30.81 4.16 -6.28
N ALA A 842 -30.80 5.49 -6.24
CA ALA A 842 -31.24 6.26 -5.07
C ALA A 842 -32.75 6.11 -4.78
N THR A 843 -33.57 5.93 -5.81
CA THR A 843 -35.00 5.64 -5.66
C THR A 843 -35.21 4.27 -5.02
N ARG A 844 -34.49 3.23 -5.48
CA ARG A 844 -34.50 1.90 -4.84
C ARG A 844 -34.06 1.97 -3.38
N ARG A 845 -33.02 2.76 -3.06
CA ARG A 845 -32.58 2.97 -1.68
C ARG A 845 -33.67 3.63 -0.84
N THR A 846 -34.41 4.59 -1.40
CA THR A 846 -35.55 5.25 -0.75
C THR A 846 -36.70 4.28 -0.48
N GLU A 847 -37.07 3.45 -1.45
CA GLU A 847 -38.12 2.42 -1.29
C GLU A 847 -37.76 1.40 -0.20
N LEU A 848 -36.50 0.96 -0.19
CA LEU A 848 -35.99 0.03 0.82
C LEU A 848 -36.06 0.64 2.23
N LEU A 849 -35.62 1.89 2.40
CA LEU A 849 -35.68 2.59 3.68
C LEU A 849 -37.14 2.87 4.12
N THR A 850 -38.05 3.12 3.17
CA THR A 850 -39.47 3.25 3.47
C THR A 850 -40.05 1.95 4.03
N ARG A 851 -39.65 0.80 3.50
CA ARG A 851 -40.03 -0.51 4.04
C ARG A 851 -39.52 -0.70 5.48
N VAL A 852 -38.27 -0.34 5.74
CA VAL A 852 -37.66 -0.37 7.09
C VAL A 852 -38.43 0.53 8.05
N GLN A 853 -38.71 1.77 7.67
CA GLN A 853 -39.46 2.73 8.48
C GLN A 853 -40.87 2.21 8.81
N ASN A 854 -41.59 1.69 7.82
CA ASN A 854 -42.94 1.14 8.01
C ASN A 854 -42.94 -0.04 8.98
N HIS A 855 -41.95 -0.92 8.90
CA HIS A 855 -41.78 -2.03 9.84
C HIS A 855 -41.57 -1.52 11.27
N HIS A 856 -40.67 -0.55 11.47
CA HIS A 856 -40.38 0.02 12.79
C HIS A 856 -41.57 0.76 13.38
N MET A 857 -42.34 1.49 12.58
CA MET A 857 -43.59 2.12 13.03
C MET A 857 -44.61 1.08 13.50
N ALA A 858 -44.78 -0.01 12.74
CA ALA A 858 -45.67 -1.11 13.13
C ALA A 858 -45.16 -1.87 14.36
N HIS A 859 -43.84 -2.04 14.51
CA HIS A 859 -43.21 -2.66 15.67
C HIS A 859 -43.41 -1.80 16.93
N ALA A 860 -43.09 -0.51 16.86
CA ALA A 860 -43.29 0.43 17.97
C ALA A 860 -44.75 0.49 18.44
N ALA A 861 -45.72 0.43 17.51
CA ALA A 861 -47.14 0.35 17.85
C ALA A 861 -47.51 -0.92 18.63
N ARG A 862 -46.92 -2.08 18.26
CA ARG A 862 -47.15 -3.36 18.95
C ARG A 862 -46.47 -3.41 20.32
N LEU A 863 -45.25 -2.88 20.43
CA LEU A 863 -44.55 -2.73 21.72
C LEU A 863 -45.34 -1.84 22.68
N MET A 864 -45.96 -0.77 22.17
CA MET A 864 -46.86 0.08 22.95
C MET A 864 -48.09 -0.68 23.44
N GLN A 865 -48.73 -1.48 22.58
CA GLN A 865 -49.88 -2.31 22.96
C GLN A 865 -49.53 -3.38 24.02
N SER A 866 -48.34 -3.97 23.92
CA SER A 866 -47.82 -4.96 24.87
C SER A 866 -47.14 -4.36 26.11
N ARG A 867 -47.14 -3.02 26.26
CA ARG A 867 -46.55 -2.27 27.38
C ARG A 867 -45.03 -2.47 27.56
N GLN A 868 -44.33 -2.77 26.47
CA GLN A 868 -42.87 -2.89 26.42
C GLN A 868 -42.23 -1.52 26.16
N VAL A 869 -42.15 -0.70 27.22
CA VAL A 869 -41.76 0.73 27.12
C VAL A 869 -40.28 0.90 26.76
N ARG A 870 -39.41 0.02 27.25
CA ARG A 870 -37.95 0.11 27.03
C ARG A 870 -37.60 -0.20 25.56
N GLU A 871 -38.15 -1.28 25.06
CA GLU A 871 -37.99 -1.75 23.68
C GLU A 871 -38.55 -0.72 22.70
N LYS A 872 -39.70 -0.12 23.02
CA LYS A 872 -40.26 0.98 22.21
C LYS A 872 -39.30 2.18 22.16
N ALA A 873 -38.72 2.56 23.29
CA ALA A 873 -37.77 3.67 23.34
C ALA A 873 -36.51 3.41 22.50
N GLU A 874 -36.05 2.15 22.42
CA GLU A 874 -34.95 1.75 21.54
C GLU A 874 -35.31 1.90 20.06
N VAL A 875 -36.52 1.49 19.65
CA VAL A 875 -37.01 1.72 18.27
C VAL A 875 -37.16 3.20 17.96
N ASP A 876 -37.72 3.98 18.88
CA ASP A 876 -37.87 5.44 18.71
C ASP A 876 -36.50 6.11 18.55
N ALA A 877 -35.46 5.63 19.25
CA ALA A 877 -34.10 6.17 19.17
C ALA A 877 -33.40 5.90 17.81
N SER A 878 -33.79 4.85 17.06
CA SER A 878 -33.26 4.61 15.71
C SER A 878 -33.95 5.44 14.62
N MET A 879 -35.14 5.98 14.89
CA MET A 879 -35.93 6.69 13.87
C MET A 879 -35.24 7.94 13.28
N PRO A 880 -34.51 8.78 14.05
CA PRO A 880 -33.77 9.90 13.49
C PRO A 880 -32.71 9.46 12.46
N TYR A 881 -32.02 8.35 12.69
CA TYR A 881 -31.03 7.80 11.76
C TYR A 881 -31.69 7.38 10.44
N ILE A 882 -32.79 6.64 10.51
CA ILE A 882 -33.56 6.22 9.32
C ILE A 882 -34.09 7.44 8.56
N ALA A 883 -34.64 8.43 9.27
CA ALA A 883 -35.12 9.67 8.66
C ALA A 883 -33.99 10.43 7.94
N SER A 884 -32.79 10.45 8.52
CA SER A 884 -31.59 11.05 7.93
C SER A 884 -31.20 10.36 6.62
N LEU A 885 -31.12 9.03 6.62
CA LEU A 885 -30.84 8.23 5.41
C LEU A 885 -31.90 8.43 4.32
N MET A 886 -33.18 8.50 4.69
CA MET A 886 -34.28 8.72 3.76
C MET A 886 -34.20 10.10 3.12
N ALA A 887 -33.91 11.14 3.91
CA ALA A 887 -33.77 12.51 3.39
C ALA A 887 -32.57 12.63 2.42
N GLU A 888 -31.43 12.01 2.74
CA GLU A 888 -30.27 11.94 1.84
C GLU A 888 -30.61 11.21 0.53
N ALA A 889 -31.20 10.01 0.62
CA ALA A 889 -31.55 9.18 -0.54
C ALA A 889 -32.59 9.86 -1.45
N GLN A 890 -33.65 10.44 -0.85
CA GLN A 890 -34.69 11.16 -1.59
C GLN A 890 -34.15 12.42 -2.27
N GLY A 891 -33.27 13.16 -1.58
CA GLY A 891 -32.58 14.32 -2.15
C GLY A 891 -31.73 13.92 -3.35
N THR A 892 -30.96 12.84 -3.21
CA THR A 892 -30.09 12.30 -4.26
C THR A 892 -30.90 11.82 -5.46
N ALA A 893 -31.98 11.06 -5.24
CA ALA A 893 -32.88 10.58 -6.29
C ALA A 893 -33.52 11.72 -7.08
N SER A 894 -34.00 12.76 -6.37
CA SER A 894 -34.69 13.89 -6.98
C SER A 894 -33.75 14.82 -7.74
N LEU A 895 -32.55 15.10 -7.19
CA LEU A 895 -31.57 15.97 -7.84
C LEU A 895 -30.98 15.32 -9.10
N SER A 896 -30.64 14.04 -9.00
CA SER A 896 -30.16 13.28 -10.16
C SER A 896 -31.23 13.15 -11.24
N LEU A 897 -32.50 12.95 -10.89
CA LEU A 897 -33.60 12.97 -11.87
C LEU A 897 -33.74 14.34 -12.56
N ALA A 898 -33.67 15.42 -11.79
CA ALA A 898 -33.72 16.77 -12.34
C ALA A 898 -32.57 17.04 -13.32
N LEU A 899 -31.34 16.68 -12.94
CA LEU A 899 -30.17 16.81 -13.80
C LEU A 899 -30.28 15.94 -15.04
N ALA A 900 -30.68 14.68 -14.90
CA ALA A 900 -30.87 13.76 -16.03
C ALA A 900 -31.83 14.36 -17.06
N ARG A 901 -33.02 14.78 -16.63
CA ARG A 901 -34.03 15.39 -17.49
C ARG A 901 -33.52 16.68 -18.13
N PHE A 902 -32.84 17.53 -17.37
CA PHE A 902 -32.30 18.77 -17.91
C PHE A 902 -31.21 18.51 -18.97
N TYR A 903 -30.28 17.59 -18.72
CA TYR A 903 -29.26 17.20 -19.70
C TYR A 903 -29.90 16.55 -20.94
N ILE A 904 -30.96 15.76 -20.81
CA ILE A 904 -31.75 15.26 -21.95
C ILE A 904 -32.28 16.45 -22.76
N THR A 905 -32.91 17.43 -22.12
CA THR A 905 -33.41 18.65 -22.79
C THR A 905 -32.29 19.38 -23.53
N LEU A 906 -31.13 19.56 -22.90
CA LEU A 906 -29.98 20.24 -23.52
C LEU A 906 -29.45 19.49 -24.76
N LEU A 907 -29.45 18.15 -24.75
CA LEU A 907 -29.07 17.34 -25.91
C LEU A 907 -30.04 17.54 -27.08
N TYR A 908 -31.35 17.53 -26.83
CA TYR A 908 -32.36 17.78 -27.86
C TYR A 908 -32.38 19.23 -28.37
N LEU A 909 -32.00 20.20 -27.53
CA LEU A 909 -31.80 21.60 -27.93
C LEU A 909 -30.47 21.83 -28.68
N ARG A 910 -29.64 20.80 -28.87
CA ARG A 910 -28.31 20.88 -29.49
C ARG A 910 -27.35 21.86 -28.79
N LEU A 911 -27.52 22.04 -27.49
CA LEU A 911 -26.68 22.91 -26.65
C LEU A 911 -25.45 22.18 -26.06
N LEU A 912 -25.33 20.89 -26.31
CA LEU A 912 -24.22 20.05 -25.83
C LEU A 912 -23.47 19.41 -27.00
N PRO A 913 -22.13 19.29 -26.91
CA PRO A 913 -21.34 18.63 -27.93
C PRO A 913 -21.59 17.13 -27.97
N ARG A 914 -21.78 16.58 -29.18
CA ARG A 914 -21.83 15.13 -29.43
C ARG A 914 -20.71 14.70 -30.37
N PRO A 915 -19.69 13.98 -29.88
CA PRO A 915 -18.61 13.52 -30.75
C PRO A 915 -19.10 12.40 -31.67
N LYS A 916 -18.66 12.42 -32.94
CA LYS A 916 -18.90 11.32 -33.89
C LYS A 916 -18.02 10.12 -33.51
N ARG A 917 -18.63 8.94 -33.38
CA ARG A 917 -17.94 7.70 -32.96
C ARG A 917 -18.14 6.57 -33.99
N PRO A 918 -17.44 6.60 -35.15
CA PRO A 918 -17.71 5.66 -36.26
C PRO A 918 -17.31 4.21 -36.00
N PHE A 919 -16.41 3.97 -35.03
CA PHE A 919 -15.88 2.63 -34.74
C PHE A 919 -16.60 1.92 -33.57
N SER A 920 -17.73 2.43 -33.09
CA SER A 920 -18.47 1.81 -31.97
C SER A 920 -19.98 1.98 -32.12
N THR A 921 -20.74 0.99 -31.64
CA THR A 921 -22.19 1.10 -31.50
C THR A 921 -22.56 1.73 -30.15
N SER A 922 -23.74 2.34 -30.08
CA SER A 922 -24.30 2.87 -28.82
C SER A 922 -24.43 1.79 -27.75
N LYS A 923 -24.85 0.57 -28.15
CA LYS A 923 -24.93 -0.60 -27.27
C LYS A 923 -23.58 -0.98 -26.66
N LEU A 924 -22.52 -1.09 -27.47
CA LEU A 924 -21.19 -1.42 -26.96
C LEU A 924 -20.68 -0.36 -25.97
N ARG A 925 -20.92 0.92 -26.25
CA ARG A 925 -20.53 2.02 -25.34
C ARG A 925 -21.27 1.94 -24.02
N TYR A 926 -22.58 1.65 -24.07
CA TYR A 926 -23.40 1.42 -22.88
C TYR A 926 -22.86 0.24 -22.05
N GLU A 927 -22.63 -0.92 -22.68
CA GLU A 927 -22.11 -2.11 -22.00
C GLU A 927 -20.75 -1.87 -21.36
N LEU A 928 -19.85 -1.14 -22.03
CA LEU A 928 -18.55 -0.76 -21.47
C LEU A 928 -18.69 0.18 -20.27
N ARG A 929 -19.58 1.17 -20.36
CA ARG A 929 -19.83 2.13 -19.27
C ARG A 929 -20.44 1.45 -18.04
N MET A 930 -21.37 0.53 -18.25
CA MET A 930 -22.09 -0.18 -17.19
C MET A 930 -21.40 -1.45 -16.71
N LYS A 931 -20.28 -1.86 -17.33
CA LYS A 931 -19.53 -3.08 -17.00
C LYS A 931 -19.34 -3.36 -15.50
N PRO A 932 -19.02 -2.36 -14.64
CA PRO A 932 -18.89 -2.62 -13.20
C PRO A 932 -20.18 -3.09 -12.51
N PHE A 933 -21.34 -2.85 -13.10
CA PHE A 933 -22.66 -3.06 -12.50
C PHE A 933 -23.45 -4.20 -13.15
N LEU A 934 -23.09 -4.62 -14.37
CA LEU A 934 -23.85 -5.61 -15.16
C LEU A 934 -23.95 -6.99 -14.48
N ALA A 935 -22.95 -7.36 -13.68
CA ALA A 935 -22.90 -8.68 -13.03
C ALA A 935 -23.59 -8.72 -11.65
N LEU A 936 -23.97 -7.57 -11.10
CA LEU A 936 -24.53 -7.47 -9.73
C LEU A 936 -25.94 -8.06 -9.66
N GLN A 937 -26.31 -8.60 -8.49
CA GLN A 937 -27.61 -9.21 -8.23
C GLN A 937 -28.35 -8.55 -7.05
N PRO A 938 -29.57 -8.01 -7.22
CA PRO A 938 -30.36 -7.99 -8.45
C PRO A 938 -29.71 -7.13 -9.54
N PRO A 939 -30.08 -7.32 -10.83
CA PRO A 939 -29.52 -6.55 -11.92
C PRO A 939 -29.81 -5.06 -11.74
N GLU A 940 -28.75 -4.31 -11.42
CA GLU A 940 -28.88 -2.90 -11.10
C GLU A 940 -28.99 -2.04 -12.35
N ALA A 941 -28.11 -2.30 -13.31
CA ALA A 941 -28.08 -1.63 -14.60
C ALA A 941 -29.29 -2.07 -15.45
N PRO A 942 -30.11 -1.12 -15.95
CA PRO A 942 -31.26 -1.46 -16.79
C PRO A 942 -30.81 -2.07 -18.12
N PRO A 943 -31.59 -2.93 -18.79
CA PRO A 943 -31.29 -3.37 -20.14
C PRO A 943 -31.05 -2.19 -21.09
N TYR A 944 -30.20 -2.38 -22.11
CA TYR A 944 -29.83 -1.31 -23.06
C TYR A 944 -31.05 -0.63 -23.69
N ASP A 945 -32.02 -1.39 -24.16
CA ASP A 945 -33.21 -0.85 -24.84
C ASP A 945 -34.07 0.00 -23.89
N ASP A 946 -34.24 -0.44 -22.64
CA ASP A 946 -34.95 0.30 -21.59
C ASP A 946 -34.20 1.60 -21.24
N PHE A 947 -32.87 1.54 -21.13
CA PHE A 947 -32.05 2.71 -20.87
C PHE A 947 -32.16 3.74 -21.99
N MET A 948 -32.15 3.31 -23.25
CA MET A 948 -32.32 4.18 -24.40
C MET A 948 -33.71 4.81 -24.44
N ALA A 949 -34.77 4.04 -24.15
CA ALA A 949 -36.14 4.56 -24.13
C ALA A 949 -36.32 5.72 -23.13
N HIS A 950 -35.64 5.66 -21.97
CA HIS A 950 -35.74 6.72 -20.96
C HIS A 950 -34.77 7.90 -21.20
N THR A 951 -33.65 7.68 -21.88
CA THR A 951 -32.69 8.75 -22.20
C THR A 951 -32.98 9.45 -23.52
N GLN A 952 -33.76 8.82 -24.41
CA GLN A 952 -34.20 9.33 -25.69
C GLN A 952 -35.73 9.24 -25.88
N PRO A 953 -36.55 9.88 -25.02
CA PRO A 953 -38.01 9.75 -25.05
C PRO A 953 -38.67 10.34 -26.31
N TYR A 954 -37.96 11.14 -27.10
CA TYR A 954 -38.45 11.79 -28.33
C TYR A 954 -37.72 11.32 -29.59
N GLY A 955 -37.19 10.08 -29.58
CA GLY A 955 -36.34 9.55 -30.65
C GLY A 955 -34.91 10.08 -30.61
N GLU A 956 -34.14 9.88 -31.69
CA GLU A 956 -32.75 10.32 -31.76
C GLU A 956 -32.65 11.86 -31.66
N PRO A 957 -31.83 12.42 -30.75
CA PRO A 957 -31.74 13.87 -30.56
C PRO A 957 -31.29 14.70 -31.78
N GLU A 958 -30.68 14.07 -32.78
CA GLU A 958 -30.37 14.68 -34.06
C GLU A 958 -31.64 14.99 -34.88
N ALA A 959 -32.69 14.20 -34.72
CA ALA A 959 -33.96 14.31 -35.43
C ALA A 959 -35.15 14.01 -34.49
N PRO A 960 -35.43 14.90 -33.51
CA PRO A 960 -36.49 14.67 -32.54
C PRO A 960 -37.89 14.67 -33.16
N ASP A 961 -38.78 13.92 -32.52
CA ASP A 961 -40.20 13.92 -32.84
C ASP A 961 -40.84 15.30 -32.64
N LEU A 962 -41.92 15.58 -33.40
CA LEU A 962 -42.67 16.84 -33.29
C LEU A 962 -43.22 17.12 -31.88
N ALA A 963 -43.43 16.07 -31.08
CA ALA A 963 -43.84 16.17 -29.69
C ALA A 963 -42.84 16.99 -28.86
N PHE A 964 -41.53 16.82 -29.06
CA PHE A 964 -40.50 17.56 -28.31
C PHE A 964 -40.65 19.07 -28.48
N PHE A 965 -40.84 19.55 -29.71
CA PHE A 965 -40.94 20.98 -30.01
C PHE A 965 -42.18 21.63 -29.41
N ARG A 966 -43.29 20.88 -29.33
CA ARG A 966 -44.50 21.31 -28.61
C ARG A 966 -44.25 21.34 -27.11
N ASP A 967 -43.59 20.30 -26.61
CA ASP A 967 -43.36 20.10 -25.18
C ASP A 967 -42.41 21.16 -24.59
N VAL A 968 -41.37 21.53 -25.34
CA VAL A 968 -40.38 22.51 -24.90
C VAL A 968 -40.86 23.96 -24.99
N LYS A 969 -41.80 24.28 -25.89
CA LYS A 969 -42.30 25.66 -26.13
C LYS A 969 -43.35 26.11 -25.12
N GLY A 970 -44.15 25.20 -24.56
CA GLY A 970 -45.17 25.53 -23.57
C GLY A 970 -44.55 25.92 -22.23
N LYS A 971 -44.78 27.16 -21.75
CA LYS A 971 -44.26 27.61 -20.43
C LYS A 971 -44.81 26.81 -19.24
N GLU A 972 -45.98 26.21 -19.40
CA GLU A 972 -46.65 25.35 -18.40
C GLU A 972 -46.70 23.88 -18.83
N ASN A 973 -45.76 23.44 -19.68
CA ASN A 973 -45.76 22.07 -20.17
C ASN A 973 -45.11 21.09 -19.17
N ALA A 974 -45.53 19.84 -19.24
CA ALA A 974 -45.16 18.76 -18.31
C ALA A 974 -43.64 18.61 -18.14
N LEU A 975 -42.85 18.77 -19.22
CA LEU A 975 -41.39 18.67 -19.17
C LEU A 975 -40.77 19.63 -18.15
N TRP A 976 -41.09 20.92 -18.23
CA TRP A 976 -40.51 21.94 -17.34
C TRP A 976 -41.03 21.80 -15.92
N THR A 977 -42.34 21.55 -15.77
CA THR A 977 -42.98 21.33 -14.47
C THR A 977 -42.38 20.13 -13.74
N ASP A 978 -42.06 19.05 -14.45
CA ASP A 978 -41.47 17.83 -13.90
C ASP A 978 -40.03 18.07 -13.40
N VAL A 979 -39.22 18.82 -14.16
CA VAL A 979 -37.85 19.18 -13.72
C VAL A 979 -37.92 20.09 -12.49
N GLU A 980 -38.76 21.12 -12.50
CA GLU A 980 -38.93 22.03 -11.36
C GLU A 980 -39.47 21.33 -10.11
N ALA A 981 -40.43 20.41 -10.27
CA ALA A 981 -40.94 19.59 -9.19
C ALA A 981 -39.81 18.72 -8.58
N SER A 982 -38.96 18.14 -9.41
CA SER A 982 -37.82 17.33 -8.97
C SER A 982 -36.78 18.18 -8.23
N ILE A 983 -36.49 19.40 -8.70
CA ILE A 983 -35.60 20.36 -8.01
C ILE A 983 -36.18 20.77 -6.65
N LYS A 984 -37.48 21.06 -6.60
CA LYS A 984 -38.17 21.43 -5.36
C LYS A 984 -38.14 20.28 -4.35
N ALA A 985 -38.40 19.05 -4.79
CA ALA A 985 -38.31 17.85 -3.96
C ALA A 985 -36.88 17.64 -3.43
N ALA A 986 -35.88 17.76 -4.30
CA ALA A 986 -34.47 17.64 -3.92
C ALA A 986 -34.07 18.67 -2.85
N LYS A 987 -34.41 19.94 -3.09
CA LYS A 987 -34.11 21.04 -2.16
C LYS A 987 -34.79 20.83 -0.81
N ALA A 988 -36.04 20.39 -0.80
CA ALA A 988 -36.78 20.09 0.43
C ALA A 988 -36.13 18.94 1.21
N ALA A 989 -35.78 17.84 0.53
CA ALA A 989 -35.14 16.68 1.15
C ALA A 989 -33.76 17.01 1.73
N PHE A 990 -32.90 17.73 1.00
CA PHE A 990 -31.59 18.14 1.55
C PHE A 990 -31.69 19.21 2.65
N ALA A 991 -32.69 20.09 2.60
CA ALA A 991 -32.96 21.01 3.70
C ALA A 991 -33.40 20.26 4.96
N GLU A 992 -34.21 19.21 4.80
CA GLU A 992 -34.62 18.32 5.89
C GLU A 992 -33.43 17.51 6.43
N PHE A 993 -32.58 16.95 5.56
CA PHE A 993 -31.33 16.29 5.95
C PHE A 993 -30.45 17.20 6.80
N LYS A 994 -30.29 18.47 6.37
CA LYS A 994 -29.58 19.49 7.15
C LYS A 994 -30.24 19.78 8.51
N ARG A 995 -31.58 19.81 8.56
CA ARG A 995 -32.37 20.10 9.77
C ARG A 995 -32.28 18.96 10.79
N ILE A 996 -32.26 17.71 10.33
CA ILE A 996 -32.10 16.50 11.15
C ILE A 996 -30.74 16.52 11.86
N GLY A 997 -29.69 16.93 11.15
CA GLY A 997 -28.38 17.23 11.74
C GLY A 997 -27.38 16.06 11.73
N PRO A 998 -26.11 16.34 12.09
CA PRO A 998 -25.00 15.42 11.90
C PRO A 998 -25.04 14.21 12.83
N GLU A 999 -25.59 14.33 14.04
CA GLU A 999 -25.71 13.22 14.99
C GLU A 999 -26.61 12.09 14.43
N ALA A 1000 -27.79 12.46 13.96
CA ALA A 1000 -28.69 11.53 13.29
C ALA A 1000 -28.14 11.05 11.94
N ALA A 1001 -27.26 11.79 11.28
CA ALA A 1001 -26.55 11.35 10.08
C ALA A 1001 -25.33 10.46 10.37
N LYS A 1002 -25.01 10.19 11.66
CA LYS A 1002 -23.81 9.47 12.07
C LYS A 1002 -22.52 10.08 11.51
N ALA A 1003 -22.48 11.41 11.60
CA ALA A 1003 -21.40 12.26 11.12
C ALA A 1003 -21.02 13.31 12.18
N LEU A 1004 -21.24 13.04 13.47
CA LEU A 1004 -20.95 13.97 14.55
C LEU A 1004 -19.45 14.31 14.58
N GLY A 1005 -18.60 13.31 14.37
CA GLY A 1005 -17.15 13.44 14.28
C GLY A 1005 -16.67 14.36 13.15
N VAL A 1006 -17.52 14.68 12.18
CA VAL A 1006 -17.20 15.51 11.01
C VAL A 1006 -18.27 16.57 10.72
N SER A 1007 -19.00 16.99 11.76
CA SER A 1007 -20.15 17.91 11.68
C SER A 1007 -19.90 19.17 10.83
N GLY A 1008 -18.72 19.79 10.95
CA GLY A 1008 -18.34 20.97 10.17
C GLY A 1008 -18.19 20.68 8.68
N SER A 1009 -17.51 19.60 8.31
CA SER A 1009 -17.30 19.18 6.91
C SER A 1009 -18.60 18.67 6.29
N TRP A 1010 -19.36 17.87 7.05
CA TRP A 1010 -20.70 17.41 6.67
C TRP A 1010 -21.65 18.57 6.39
N GLY A 1011 -21.71 19.56 7.29
CA GLY A 1011 -22.56 20.73 7.11
C GLY A 1011 -22.22 21.56 5.86
N LYS A 1012 -20.92 21.65 5.52
CA LYS A 1012 -20.46 22.30 4.27
C LYS A 1012 -20.89 21.50 3.03
N GLU A 1013 -20.72 20.18 3.03
CA GLU A 1013 -21.12 19.31 1.92
C GLU A 1013 -22.63 19.44 1.65
N VAL A 1014 -23.47 19.29 2.67
CA VAL A 1014 -24.92 19.42 2.53
C VAL A 1014 -25.31 20.81 2.00
N GLN A 1015 -24.66 21.87 2.50
CA GLN A 1015 -24.90 23.23 2.01
C GLN A 1015 -24.51 23.39 0.53
N SER A 1016 -23.40 22.80 0.11
CA SER A 1016 -22.94 22.78 -1.27
C SER A 1016 -23.93 22.06 -2.20
N VAL A 1017 -24.52 20.93 -1.77
CA VAL A 1017 -25.55 20.22 -2.55
C VAL A 1017 -26.84 21.03 -2.66
N VAL A 1018 -27.26 21.72 -1.59
CA VAL A 1018 -28.39 22.65 -1.65
C VAL A 1018 -28.11 23.81 -2.61
N ALA A 1019 -26.88 24.31 -2.66
CA ALA A 1019 -26.47 25.34 -3.62
C ALA A 1019 -26.54 24.82 -5.07
N SER A 1020 -26.15 23.57 -5.33
CA SER A 1020 -26.34 22.90 -6.63
C SER A 1020 -27.82 22.85 -7.05
N CYS A 1021 -28.75 22.57 -6.12
CA CYS A 1021 -30.19 22.59 -6.42
C CYS A 1021 -30.67 23.98 -6.87
N VAL A 1022 -30.20 25.04 -6.19
CA VAL A 1022 -30.56 26.42 -6.53
C VAL A 1022 -29.96 26.82 -7.88
N ALA A 1023 -28.69 26.51 -8.11
CA ALA A 1023 -28.00 26.79 -9.36
C ALA A 1023 -28.67 26.07 -10.55
N LEU A 1024 -29.10 24.82 -10.37
CA LEU A 1024 -29.83 24.08 -11.39
C LEU A 1024 -31.18 24.75 -11.73
N GLY A 1025 -31.93 25.21 -10.73
CA GLY A 1025 -33.16 25.97 -10.97
C GLY A 1025 -32.94 27.24 -11.78
N LEU A 1026 -31.85 27.97 -11.52
CA LEU A 1026 -31.46 29.14 -12.31
C LEU A 1026 -31.10 28.77 -13.76
N ALA A 1027 -30.34 27.68 -13.96
CA ALA A 1027 -29.98 27.20 -15.29
C ALA A 1027 -31.22 26.76 -16.10
N VAL A 1028 -32.13 26.02 -15.48
CA VAL A 1028 -33.40 25.59 -16.10
C VAL A 1028 -34.23 26.80 -16.53
N ASN A 1029 -34.40 27.80 -15.66
CA ASN A 1029 -35.11 29.03 -15.99
C ASN A 1029 -34.44 29.78 -17.15
N GLY A 1030 -33.11 29.89 -17.15
CA GLY A 1030 -32.35 30.56 -18.20
C GLY A 1030 -32.56 29.94 -19.58
N VAL A 1031 -32.59 28.61 -19.69
CA VAL A 1031 -32.87 27.91 -20.96
C VAL A 1031 -34.34 28.03 -21.34
N ARG A 1032 -35.27 27.80 -20.39
CA ARG A 1032 -36.71 27.85 -20.63
C ARG A 1032 -37.13 29.21 -21.19
N ASP A 1033 -36.66 30.31 -20.60
CA ASP A 1033 -37.07 31.66 -20.98
C ASP A 1033 -36.64 32.00 -22.42
N VAL A 1034 -35.47 31.51 -22.85
CA VAL A 1034 -34.97 31.68 -24.23
C VAL A 1034 -35.78 30.86 -25.23
N VAL A 1035 -36.11 29.62 -24.88
CA VAL A 1035 -36.89 28.73 -25.77
C VAL A 1035 -38.33 29.23 -25.89
N ALA A 1036 -38.97 29.61 -24.78
CA ALA A 1036 -40.36 30.07 -24.76
C ALA A 1036 -40.57 31.53 -25.21
N GLY A 1037 -39.53 32.36 -25.21
CA GLY A 1037 -39.63 33.82 -25.40
C GLY A 1037 -39.49 34.35 -26.83
N GLY A 1038 -39.27 33.51 -27.85
CA GLY A 1038 -39.07 33.99 -29.22
C GLY A 1038 -40.21 33.66 -30.18
N ASP A 1039 -40.56 34.65 -31.00
CA ASP A 1039 -41.57 34.55 -32.06
C ASP A 1039 -41.07 33.63 -33.20
N GLY A 1040 -41.89 32.65 -33.59
CA GLY A 1040 -41.58 31.69 -34.66
C GLY A 1040 -41.80 30.21 -34.30
N ASP A 1041 -41.61 29.33 -35.28
CA ASP A 1041 -41.64 27.87 -35.09
C ASP A 1041 -40.43 27.41 -34.26
N ALA A 1042 -40.65 26.57 -33.25
CA ALA A 1042 -39.59 26.16 -32.30
C ALA A 1042 -38.49 25.37 -33.01
N ARG A 1043 -38.85 24.58 -34.03
CA ARG A 1043 -37.93 23.79 -34.82
C ARG A 1043 -36.92 24.67 -35.56
N THR A 1044 -37.38 25.69 -36.29
CA THR A 1044 -36.51 26.59 -37.06
C THR A 1044 -35.55 27.37 -36.17
N ARG A 1045 -35.97 27.72 -34.95
CA ARG A 1045 -35.11 28.44 -33.98
C ARG A 1045 -34.03 27.54 -33.38
N ILE A 1046 -34.38 26.30 -33.03
CA ILE A 1046 -33.39 25.33 -32.50
C ILE A 1046 -32.38 24.96 -33.59
N GLU A 1047 -32.82 24.79 -34.84
CA GLU A 1047 -31.94 24.53 -35.97
C GLU A 1047 -31.05 25.75 -36.33
N GLY A 1048 -31.55 26.98 -36.11
CA GLY A 1048 -30.86 28.24 -36.38
C GLY A 1048 -29.97 28.79 -35.24
N GLY A 1049 -29.97 28.15 -34.07
CA GLY A 1049 -29.23 28.59 -32.88
C GLY A 1049 -30.06 29.46 -31.93
N LEU A 1050 -29.91 29.23 -30.62
CA LEU A 1050 -30.73 29.86 -29.58
C LEU A 1050 -30.11 31.15 -28.99
N GLY A 1051 -28.91 31.56 -29.42
CA GLY A 1051 -28.20 32.72 -28.86
C GLY A 1051 -27.75 32.52 -27.41
N ILE A 1052 -27.65 31.27 -26.98
CA ILE A 1052 -27.12 30.85 -25.69
C ILE A 1052 -26.19 29.67 -25.89
N ARG A 1053 -25.18 29.58 -25.03
CA ARG A 1053 -24.28 28.42 -24.92
C ARG A 1053 -24.33 27.86 -23.51
N VAL A 1054 -24.06 26.56 -23.41
CA VAL A 1054 -23.93 25.86 -22.14
C VAL A 1054 -22.46 25.54 -21.88
N GLU A 1055 -21.95 26.05 -20.77
CA GLU A 1055 -20.61 25.75 -20.27
C GLU A 1055 -20.68 24.71 -19.16
N ILE A 1056 -19.87 23.66 -19.27
CA ILE A 1056 -19.76 22.61 -18.26
C ILE A 1056 -18.63 23.00 -17.31
N PRO A 1057 -18.88 23.17 -16.01
CA PRO A 1057 -17.82 23.46 -15.07
C PRO A 1057 -16.87 22.26 -14.96
N GLU A 1058 -15.58 22.50 -15.17
CA GLU A 1058 -14.51 21.51 -14.97
C GLU A 1058 -14.46 21.02 -13.52
N ALA A 1059 -13.97 19.79 -13.30
CA ALA A 1059 -13.65 19.31 -11.97
C ALA A 1059 -12.52 20.15 -11.34
N GLY A 1060 -12.57 20.33 -10.02
CA GLY A 1060 -11.52 21.03 -9.25
C GLY A 1060 -12.05 22.15 -8.37
N VAL A 1061 -11.16 22.63 -7.49
CA VAL A 1061 -11.50 23.51 -6.36
C VAL A 1061 -12.21 24.78 -6.80
N GLY A 1062 -13.43 24.99 -6.29
CA GLY A 1062 -14.23 26.20 -6.50
C GLY A 1062 -14.89 26.34 -7.87
N ARG A 1063 -14.77 25.34 -8.76
CA ARG A 1063 -15.42 25.35 -10.09
C ARG A 1063 -16.87 24.86 -10.03
N ARG A 1064 -17.14 23.91 -9.14
CA ARG A 1064 -18.46 23.33 -8.86
C ARG A 1064 -18.89 23.68 -7.43
N TYR A 1065 -20.20 23.71 -7.18
CA TYR A 1065 -20.72 23.87 -5.82
C TYR A 1065 -20.47 22.60 -4.99
N ALA A 1066 -20.81 21.45 -5.56
CA ALA A 1066 -20.48 20.11 -5.07
C ALA A 1066 -19.95 19.29 -6.25
N ASP A 1067 -18.80 18.64 -6.08
CA ASP A 1067 -18.01 18.12 -7.21
C ASP A 1067 -18.69 17.00 -8.01
N GLY A 1068 -19.48 16.15 -7.33
CA GLY A 1068 -20.28 15.09 -7.95
C GLY A 1068 -21.58 15.57 -8.61
N TRP A 1069 -21.93 16.86 -8.49
CA TRP A 1069 -23.15 17.45 -9.02
C TRP A 1069 -22.83 18.55 -10.04
N VAL A 1070 -22.58 18.12 -11.27
CA VAL A 1070 -22.25 18.98 -12.42
C VAL A 1070 -23.48 19.76 -12.86
N VAL A 1071 -23.59 21.01 -12.41
CA VAL A 1071 -24.63 21.94 -12.85
C VAL A 1071 -24.11 22.78 -14.02
N PRO A 1072 -24.73 22.73 -15.20
CA PRO A 1072 -24.26 23.51 -16.36
C PRO A 1072 -24.53 25.01 -16.17
N LYS A 1073 -23.63 25.85 -16.69
CA LYS A 1073 -23.77 27.31 -16.70
C LYS A 1073 -24.33 27.77 -18.03
N VAL A 1074 -25.40 28.54 -17.99
CA VAL A 1074 -26.05 29.11 -19.18
C VAL A 1074 -25.49 30.51 -19.42
N VAL A 1075 -24.88 30.73 -20.58
CA VAL A 1075 -24.25 32.01 -20.96
C VAL A 1075 -24.91 32.50 -22.25
N LYS A 1076 -25.16 33.81 -22.35
CA LYS A 1076 -25.65 34.43 -23.60
C LYS A 1076 -24.48 34.55 -24.58
N GLU A 1077 -24.72 34.18 -25.83
CA GLU A 1077 -23.74 34.33 -26.92
C GLU A 1077 -23.63 35.77 -27.43
#